data_AF-A0A2V1BCB1-F1
#
_entry.id   AF-A0A2V1BCB1-F1
#
_cell.length_a   1.000
_cell.length_b   1.000
_cell.length_c   1.000
_cell.angle_alpha   90.00
_cell.angle_beta   90.00
_cell.angle_gamma   90.00
#
_symmetry.space_group_name_H-M   'P 1'
#
loop_
_entity.id
_entity.type
_entity.pdbx_description
1 polymer ?
#
loop_
_entity_poly.entity_id
_entity_poly.type
_entity_poly.pdbx_seq_one_letter_code
_entity_poly.pdbx_strand_id
1 'polypeptide(L)'
;MQHDSSSDNGGDRTRRLILKAASLCRLTYGLDAEDMETALNSDDDVANFVESAVLIRDNTSDPFTSLTDELQRCILHGWKVAQSLEDRLHSLIQDRSEGMDQAVERIWSGVVMSRQWSFMPGNDRSWAFNETLGTLHTVLQSVYFNIISGELLVDGRPLGRIPRSFAKDPLYQRLFGSRIVRVFASDMPGMWYMTARPVQQYHVHMGMVDDQLLIRVRDGDDVLEVVPHKKFEGDLPFHFRENFTQRLNLQNGVVELRPLSDRWSSSIENWRLLFSLTSTSFMNQVRGQLVDVRSQSRNKIVEILLRLDDGDNIHIMLLRDKASDRRSVLLPYGSVSVKKHQMHVGVTIDTSCGTRIRYFRYILDPHLRKLRGPHDILSELYLCYLHALSSFPLPNNFTGRTGTEQALMILRRESLRGFSPLDQQTRNLLSKISQLTPKREFYPSHLQVMQRVSWNMNLDQLSQHDEFNVAVKDIISHTNQFKMLYGEANTVPSSKDQSSVHLMIRASQRHSTSRSYEFGGDIIDPALDEVYVARDCQADNQRCFGDLIDLSFPKTWGSLYNLCRSSQRERDLYNLMFLFCPIAFGQEDSPMIIRTLLSFAFSNKFEEMPAPQYPTFNLNDDAPVHSSLEQALRSCCQQFVKRPSGFTKGSTQDVKWRNDLRSAYDKDLSSQIKLCRDSLVSQWPCRSPPLPPKNLIALINRDSALHKCDGLFAEWYKNYQFKPHIKEVQGILAGMWCQENRLHRQENRIIEAQSEFLQKKPPGLSSLFGTFEAPILGDCPPPLTCKRFSVPNAYHGDYEDLDSIISDVELSPGSIQQEYGTNLRESFKSLRNDSTMEIPLGFPFELGVLTSYRAHLRQNVNNALAIITTSLRPRSKDLEILKPARL
;
A
#
# COMPACT_ATOMS: atom_id res chain seq x y z
N MET A 1 9.16 -5.98 -43.88
CA MET A 1 8.11 -5.87 -44.91
C MET A 1 7.13 -7.03 -44.72
N GLN A 2 5.97 -6.74 -44.14
CA GLN A 2 4.82 -7.65 -44.06
C GLN A 2 4.07 -7.58 -45.39
N HIS A 3 3.81 -8.72 -46.00
CA HIS A 3 2.71 -8.85 -46.97
C HIS A 3 1.91 -10.09 -46.60
N ASP A 4 0.74 -9.82 -46.03
CA ASP A 4 -0.32 -10.79 -45.73
C ASP A 4 -1.13 -11.12 -46.99
N SER A 5 -1.74 -12.31 -46.96
CA SER A 5 -2.92 -12.75 -47.75
C SER A 5 -2.74 -13.04 -49.25
N SER A 6 -2.38 -14.29 -49.60
CA SER A 6 -2.80 -15.01 -50.83
C SER A 6 -2.02 -16.34 -51.00
N SER A 7 -2.08 -17.23 -50.00
CA SER A 7 -1.10 -18.33 -49.88
C SER A 7 -1.25 -19.51 -50.84
N ASP A 8 -2.25 -19.56 -51.74
CA ASP A 8 -2.32 -20.62 -52.76
C ASP A 8 -2.01 -20.11 -54.19
N ASN A 9 -2.52 -18.94 -54.59
CA ASN A 9 -2.26 -18.37 -55.93
C ASN A 9 -0.85 -17.76 -56.08
N GLY A 10 -0.27 -17.22 -55.01
CA GLY A 10 1.08 -16.63 -55.07
C GLY A 10 2.18 -17.66 -55.27
N GLY A 11 2.07 -18.81 -54.60
CA GLY A 11 3.07 -19.89 -54.67
C GLY A 11 3.13 -20.55 -56.04
N ASP A 12 1.98 -20.77 -56.68
CA ASP A 12 1.94 -21.37 -58.02
C ASP A 12 2.45 -20.42 -59.11
N ARG A 13 2.17 -19.11 -58.98
CA ARG A 13 2.72 -18.09 -59.88
C ARG A 13 4.24 -18.01 -59.80
N THR A 14 4.81 -17.98 -58.59
CA THR A 14 6.26 -17.95 -58.39
C THR A 14 6.92 -19.23 -58.91
N ARG A 15 6.33 -20.39 -58.68
CA ARG A 15 6.79 -21.68 -59.22
C ARG A 15 6.91 -21.65 -60.74
N ARG A 16 5.88 -21.16 -61.44
CA ARG A 16 5.89 -21.07 -62.91
C ARG A 16 6.95 -20.10 -63.44
N LEU A 17 7.21 -19.00 -62.73
CA LEU A 17 8.28 -18.06 -63.10
C LEU A 17 9.67 -18.69 -62.96
N ILE A 18 9.93 -19.42 -61.87
CA ILE A 18 11.19 -20.16 -61.66
C ILE A 18 11.39 -21.17 -62.79
N LEU A 19 10.35 -21.96 -63.12
CA LEU A 19 10.42 -22.91 -64.24
C LEU A 19 10.76 -22.24 -65.56
N LYS A 20 10.13 -21.10 -65.88
CA LYS A 20 10.42 -20.36 -67.12
C LYS A 20 11.86 -19.86 -67.15
N ALA A 21 12.33 -19.22 -66.08
CA ALA A 21 13.69 -18.67 -66.01
C ALA A 21 14.76 -19.76 -66.09
N ALA A 22 14.61 -20.84 -65.31
CA ALA A 22 15.54 -21.95 -65.32
C ALA A 22 15.54 -22.70 -66.67
N SER A 23 14.37 -22.88 -67.30
CA SER A 23 14.28 -23.49 -68.64
C SER A 23 14.94 -22.61 -69.70
N LEU A 24 14.74 -21.29 -69.66
CA LEU A 24 15.40 -20.36 -70.58
C LEU A 24 16.91 -20.39 -70.43
N CYS A 25 17.41 -20.37 -69.19
CA CYS A 25 18.83 -20.51 -68.90
C CYS A 25 19.38 -21.85 -69.46
N ARG A 26 18.67 -22.96 -69.28
CA ARG A 26 19.13 -24.24 -69.81
C ARG A 26 19.17 -24.30 -71.34
N LEU A 27 18.29 -23.55 -72.02
CA LEU A 27 18.25 -23.46 -73.48
C LEU A 27 19.37 -22.60 -74.07
N THR A 28 19.99 -21.69 -73.32
CA THR A 28 21.12 -20.89 -73.83
C THR A 28 22.36 -21.72 -74.13
N TYR A 29 22.44 -22.95 -73.58
CA TYR A 29 23.51 -23.90 -73.85
C TYR A 29 23.24 -24.79 -75.08
N GLY A 30 22.12 -24.60 -75.78
CA GLY A 30 21.78 -25.33 -77.01
C GLY A 30 22.52 -24.78 -78.24
N LEU A 31 23.85 -24.89 -78.23
CA LEU A 31 24.75 -24.39 -79.28
C LEU A 31 25.25 -25.52 -80.19
N ASP A 32 25.77 -25.16 -81.35
CA ASP A 32 26.42 -26.09 -82.26
C ASP A 32 27.73 -26.64 -81.67
N ALA A 33 28.19 -27.79 -82.15
CA ALA A 33 29.33 -28.51 -81.56
C ALA A 33 30.64 -27.72 -81.48
N GLU A 34 30.82 -26.76 -82.38
CA GLU A 34 32.02 -25.91 -82.44
C GLU A 34 32.05 -24.84 -81.34
N ASP A 35 30.87 -24.46 -80.80
CA ASP A 35 30.71 -23.41 -79.76
C ASP A 35 30.42 -24.00 -78.37
N MET A 36 30.34 -25.32 -78.22
CA MET A 36 30.06 -25.95 -76.92
C MET A 36 31.19 -25.73 -75.89
N GLU A 37 32.45 -25.71 -76.34
CA GLU A 37 33.60 -25.54 -75.45
C GLU A 37 33.72 -24.12 -74.89
N THR A 38 33.25 -23.12 -75.63
CA THR A 38 33.25 -21.72 -75.21
C THR A 38 32.12 -21.40 -74.24
N ALA A 39 30.99 -22.11 -74.33
CA ALA A 39 29.85 -21.93 -73.43
C ALA A 39 29.96 -22.69 -72.09
N LEU A 40 30.76 -23.76 -72.03
CA LEU A 40 31.10 -24.48 -70.80
C LEU A 40 32.63 -24.44 -70.59
N ASN A 41 33.14 -23.29 -70.17
CA ASN A 41 34.57 -23.05 -70.01
C ASN A 41 34.99 -22.79 -68.55
N SER A 42 34.10 -22.16 -67.77
CA SER A 42 34.34 -21.84 -66.36
C SER A 42 33.56 -22.76 -65.42
N ASP A 43 34.02 -22.85 -64.18
CA ASP A 43 33.31 -23.54 -63.10
C ASP A 43 31.93 -22.91 -62.84
N ASP A 44 31.81 -21.60 -63.05
CA ASP A 44 30.56 -20.85 -62.92
C ASP A 44 29.52 -21.28 -63.98
N ASP A 45 29.95 -21.62 -65.19
CA ASP A 45 29.07 -22.10 -66.26
C ASP A 45 28.50 -23.48 -65.92
N VAL A 46 29.33 -24.37 -65.38
CA VAL A 46 28.90 -25.68 -64.86
C VAL A 46 27.92 -25.49 -63.70
N ALA A 47 28.22 -24.56 -62.79
CA ALA A 47 27.35 -24.27 -61.65
C ALA A 47 25.97 -23.77 -62.09
N ASN A 48 25.92 -22.82 -63.03
CA ASN A 48 24.68 -22.28 -63.58
C ASN A 48 23.87 -23.35 -64.31
N PHE A 49 24.53 -24.20 -65.09
CA PHE A 49 23.88 -25.31 -65.79
C PHE A 49 23.23 -26.30 -64.80
N VAL A 50 23.98 -26.75 -63.80
CA VAL A 50 23.52 -27.71 -62.79
C VAL A 50 22.41 -27.12 -61.93
N GLU A 51 22.55 -25.86 -61.49
CA GLU A 51 21.52 -25.16 -60.72
C GLU A 51 20.22 -25.05 -61.52
N SER A 52 20.29 -24.66 -62.80
CA SER A 52 19.12 -24.60 -63.66
C SER A 52 18.45 -25.97 -63.80
N ALA A 53 19.24 -27.05 -63.86
CA ALA A 53 18.75 -28.41 -63.99
C ALA A 53 17.95 -28.87 -62.76
N VAL A 54 18.51 -28.64 -61.56
CA VAL A 54 17.84 -28.95 -60.29
C VAL A 54 16.58 -28.10 -60.12
N LEU A 55 16.63 -26.80 -60.44
CA LEU A 55 15.48 -25.90 -60.35
C LEU A 55 14.33 -26.32 -61.27
N ILE A 56 14.62 -26.79 -62.48
CA ILE A 56 13.61 -27.34 -63.39
C ILE A 56 12.99 -28.59 -62.77
N ARG A 57 13.81 -29.56 -62.34
CA ARG A 57 13.35 -30.83 -61.78
C ARG A 57 12.45 -30.62 -60.56
N ASP A 58 12.90 -29.88 -59.57
CA ASP A 58 12.16 -29.64 -58.32
C ASP A 58 10.82 -28.92 -58.50
N ASN A 59 10.74 -28.07 -59.51
CA ASN A 59 9.55 -27.25 -59.76
C ASN A 59 8.65 -27.84 -60.84
N THR A 60 9.00 -28.96 -61.47
CA THR A 60 8.13 -29.66 -62.42
C THR A 60 6.98 -30.33 -61.66
N SER A 61 5.73 -30.12 -62.10
CA SER A 61 4.54 -30.69 -61.45
C SER A 61 4.32 -32.12 -61.93
N ASP A 62 3.99 -33.03 -61.00
CA ASP A 62 3.44 -34.35 -61.36
C ASP A 62 1.91 -34.30 -61.31
N PRO A 63 1.19 -34.66 -62.40
CA PRO A 63 1.71 -35.13 -63.69
C PRO A 63 2.21 -33.99 -64.60
N PHE A 64 3.23 -34.28 -65.43
CA PHE A 64 3.86 -33.36 -66.40
C PHE A 64 2.84 -32.67 -67.34
N THR A 65 1.71 -33.33 -67.60
CA THR A 65 0.58 -32.84 -68.40
C THR A 65 -0.13 -31.62 -67.79
N SER A 66 0.11 -31.30 -66.52
CA SER A 66 -0.45 -30.13 -65.84
C SER A 66 0.23 -28.80 -66.22
N LEU A 67 1.38 -28.85 -66.92
CA LEU A 67 2.12 -27.67 -67.39
C LEU A 67 1.61 -27.19 -68.75
N THR A 68 1.82 -25.91 -69.07
CA THR A 68 1.49 -25.37 -70.41
C THR A 68 2.36 -26.00 -71.49
N ASP A 69 1.83 -26.17 -72.71
CA ASP A 69 2.54 -26.77 -73.84
C ASP A 69 3.88 -26.09 -74.16
N GLU A 70 3.97 -24.78 -73.95
CA GLU A 70 5.22 -24.02 -74.09
C GLU A 70 6.30 -24.49 -73.10
N LEU A 71 5.94 -24.62 -71.82
CA LEU A 71 6.87 -25.07 -70.78
C LEU A 71 7.28 -26.53 -70.97
N GLN A 72 6.33 -27.38 -71.37
CA GLN A 72 6.63 -28.77 -71.69
C GLN A 72 7.68 -28.86 -72.82
N ARG A 73 7.50 -28.08 -73.90
CA ARG A 73 8.45 -28.01 -75.02
C ARG A 73 9.83 -27.50 -74.57
N CYS A 74 9.88 -26.44 -73.76
CA CYS A 74 11.14 -25.91 -73.24
C CYS A 74 11.89 -26.95 -72.39
N ILE A 75 11.20 -27.67 -71.50
CA ILE A 75 11.83 -28.70 -70.66
C ILE A 75 12.35 -29.87 -71.51
N LEU A 76 11.55 -30.34 -72.48
CA LEU A 76 11.96 -31.42 -73.39
C LEU A 76 13.17 -31.01 -74.25
N HIS A 77 13.21 -29.77 -74.73
CA HIS A 77 14.39 -29.25 -75.44
C HIS A 77 15.60 -29.15 -74.50
N GLY A 78 15.41 -28.70 -73.25
CA GLY A 78 16.47 -28.65 -72.24
C GLY A 78 17.08 -30.03 -71.96
N TRP A 79 16.28 -31.11 -71.97
CA TRP A 79 16.81 -32.48 -71.87
C TRP A 79 17.63 -32.90 -73.09
N LYS A 80 17.22 -32.50 -74.30
CA LYS A 80 18.03 -32.73 -75.51
C LYS A 80 19.38 -32.03 -75.44
N VAL A 81 19.39 -30.78 -74.97
CA VAL A 81 20.62 -29.99 -74.75
C VAL A 81 21.51 -30.66 -73.70
N ALA A 82 20.92 -31.17 -72.62
CA ALA A 82 21.68 -31.90 -71.60
C ALA A 82 22.32 -33.18 -72.14
N GLN A 83 21.59 -33.92 -73.01
CA GLN A 83 22.10 -35.11 -73.67
C GLN A 83 23.27 -34.80 -74.61
N SER A 84 23.22 -33.69 -75.36
CA SER A 84 24.32 -33.31 -76.26
C SER A 84 25.56 -32.83 -75.51
N LEU A 85 25.40 -32.33 -74.27
CA LEU A 85 26.49 -31.82 -73.43
C LEU A 85 27.03 -32.87 -72.45
N GLU A 86 26.46 -34.08 -72.42
CA GLU A 86 26.79 -35.14 -71.45
C GLU A 86 28.28 -35.45 -71.41
N ASP A 87 28.92 -35.68 -72.55
CA ASP A 87 30.35 -36.02 -72.62
C ASP A 87 31.25 -34.88 -72.11
N ARG A 88 30.92 -33.63 -72.43
CA ARG A 88 31.68 -32.45 -71.98
C ARG A 88 31.51 -32.21 -70.48
N LEU A 89 30.29 -32.30 -69.97
CA LEU A 89 30.01 -32.18 -68.54
C LEU A 89 30.69 -33.30 -67.75
N HIS A 90 30.70 -34.53 -68.27
CA HIS A 90 31.39 -35.64 -67.64
C HIS A 90 32.89 -35.40 -67.52
N SER A 91 33.53 -34.90 -68.59
CA SER A 91 34.95 -34.51 -68.59
C SER A 91 35.23 -33.39 -67.59
N LEU A 92 34.46 -32.29 -67.63
CA LEU A 92 34.65 -31.14 -66.74
C LEU A 92 34.42 -31.49 -65.26
N ILE A 93 33.40 -32.27 -64.93
CA ILE A 93 33.07 -32.65 -63.54
C ILE A 93 34.15 -33.57 -62.94
N GLN A 94 34.77 -34.43 -63.75
CA GLN A 94 35.88 -35.29 -63.30
C GLN A 94 37.18 -34.50 -63.15
N ASP A 95 37.45 -33.55 -64.04
CA ASP A 95 38.68 -32.76 -64.02
C ASP A 95 38.63 -31.62 -62.98
N ARG A 96 37.44 -31.06 -62.73
CA ARG A 96 37.22 -29.90 -61.83
C ARG A 96 35.95 -30.09 -60.99
N SER A 97 36.10 -30.18 -59.67
CA SER A 97 34.96 -30.31 -58.75
C SER A 97 34.28 -28.99 -58.40
N GLU A 98 34.99 -27.87 -58.58
CA GLU A 98 34.59 -26.58 -58.02
C GLU A 98 33.24 -26.09 -58.56
N GLY A 99 32.98 -26.25 -59.87
CA GLY A 99 31.68 -25.87 -60.46
C GLY A 99 30.50 -26.67 -59.89
N MET A 100 30.68 -27.97 -59.63
CA MET A 100 29.65 -28.79 -59.00
C MET A 100 29.47 -28.45 -57.52
N ASP A 101 30.56 -28.24 -56.79
CA ASP A 101 30.53 -27.87 -55.38
C ASP A 101 29.80 -26.53 -55.19
N GLN A 102 30.10 -25.53 -56.04
CA GLN A 102 29.40 -24.24 -56.07
C GLN A 102 27.91 -24.40 -56.41
N ALA A 103 27.55 -25.24 -57.38
CA ALA A 103 26.15 -25.48 -57.74
C ALA A 103 25.36 -26.04 -56.54
N VAL A 104 25.93 -27.05 -55.88
CA VAL A 104 25.27 -27.69 -54.75
C VAL A 104 25.23 -26.74 -53.55
N GLU A 105 26.27 -25.93 -53.29
CA GLU A 105 26.26 -24.91 -52.24
C GLU A 105 25.17 -23.84 -52.45
N ARG A 106 24.92 -23.41 -53.69
CA ARG A 106 23.84 -22.43 -54.01
C ARG A 106 22.45 -22.99 -53.70
N ILE A 107 22.26 -24.30 -53.88
CA ILE A 107 21.00 -25.00 -53.63
C ILE A 107 20.87 -25.39 -52.15
N TRP A 108 21.94 -25.94 -51.59
CA TRP A 108 22.12 -26.41 -50.22
C TRP A 108 23.18 -25.56 -49.51
N SER A 109 22.73 -24.44 -48.93
CA SER A 109 23.63 -23.49 -48.29
C SER A 109 24.39 -24.11 -47.12
N GLY A 110 25.72 -23.95 -47.11
CA GLY A 110 26.59 -24.37 -46.01
C GLY A 110 27.03 -25.83 -46.06
N VAL A 111 26.76 -26.56 -47.15
CA VAL A 111 27.32 -27.90 -47.36
C VAL A 111 28.75 -27.82 -47.86
N VAL A 112 29.59 -28.74 -47.39
CA VAL A 112 30.96 -28.93 -47.88
C VAL A 112 31.08 -30.37 -48.37
N MET A 113 31.51 -30.55 -49.62
CA MET A 113 31.78 -31.87 -50.19
C MET A 113 33.17 -32.36 -49.76
N SER A 114 33.31 -33.66 -49.55
CA SER A 114 34.52 -34.28 -49.00
C SER A 114 35.48 -34.84 -50.04
N ARG A 115 34.97 -35.18 -51.23
CA ARG A 115 35.75 -35.84 -52.30
C ARG A 115 35.56 -35.10 -53.63
N GLN A 116 36.34 -35.49 -54.64
CA GLN A 116 36.04 -35.14 -56.02
C GLN A 116 34.79 -35.87 -56.49
N TRP A 117 34.02 -35.21 -57.36
CA TRP A 117 32.86 -35.82 -58.00
C TRP A 117 33.31 -36.97 -58.90
N SER A 118 32.64 -38.10 -58.78
CA SER A 118 32.91 -39.29 -59.58
C SER A 118 31.60 -39.80 -60.20
N PHE A 119 31.68 -40.53 -61.31
CA PHE A 119 30.50 -41.11 -61.93
C PHE A 119 30.31 -42.55 -61.50
N MET A 120 29.05 -42.97 -61.37
CA MET A 120 28.72 -44.32 -60.90
C MET A 120 29.30 -45.39 -61.85
N PRO A 121 29.94 -46.44 -61.31
CA PRO A 121 30.47 -47.53 -62.12
C PRO A 121 29.32 -48.36 -62.72
N GLY A 122 29.19 -48.41 -64.04
CA GLY A 122 28.16 -49.17 -64.75
C GLY A 122 27.79 -48.59 -66.12
N ASN A 123 26.64 -49.01 -66.66
CA ASN A 123 26.10 -48.51 -67.94
C ASN A 123 25.45 -47.12 -67.83
N ASP A 124 25.19 -46.63 -66.62
CA ASP A 124 24.48 -45.36 -66.40
C ASP A 124 25.49 -44.24 -66.07
N ARG A 125 26.01 -43.61 -67.13
CA ARG A 125 27.04 -42.55 -67.06
C ARG A 125 26.49 -41.21 -66.60
N SER A 126 25.19 -41.10 -66.41
CA SER A 126 24.54 -39.82 -66.17
C SER A 126 24.50 -39.43 -64.70
N TRP A 127 24.89 -40.32 -63.78
CA TRP A 127 24.89 -40.08 -62.33
C TRP A 127 26.28 -39.74 -61.79
N ALA A 128 26.45 -38.48 -61.37
CA ALA A 128 27.56 -38.01 -60.58
C ALA A 128 27.30 -38.28 -59.08
N PHE A 129 28.37 -38.59 -58.34
CA PHE A 129 28.35 -39.00 -56.94
C PHE A 129 29.44 -38.26 -56.15
N ASN A 130 29.08 -37.82 -54.94
CA ASN A 130 29.98 -37.29 -53.93
C ASN A 130 29.46 -37.59 -52.51
N GLU A 131 30.26 -37.31 -51.49
CA GLU A 131 29.90 -37.44 -50.08
C GLU A 131 30.16 -36.13 -49.33
N THR A 132 29.30 -35.78 -48.37
CA THR A 132 29.53 -34.59 -47.54
C THR A 132 30.64 -34.80 -46.51
N LEU A 133 31.25 -33.69 -46.08
CA LEU A 133 32.21 -33.71 -44.98
C LEU A 133 31.48 -33.90 -43.64
N GLY A 134 31.53 -35.11 -43.09
CA GLY A 134 31.00 -35.40 -41.76
C GLY A 134 31.78 -34.69 -40.65
N THR A 135 31.08 -34.20 -39.63
CA THR A 135 31.65 -33.64 -38.39
C THR A 135 31.41 -34.59 -37.21
N LEU A 136 31.93 -34.27 -36.02
CA LEU A 136 31.67 -35.04 -34.78
C LEU A 136 30.17 -35.21 -34.46
N HIS A 137 29.30 -34.35 -35.00
CA HIS A 137 27.86 -34.31 -34.70
C HIS A 137 26.96 -34.51 -35.92
N THR A 138 27.53 -34.76 -37.10
CA THR A 138 26.78 -34.95 -38.36
C THR A 138 27.15 -36.27 -39.03
N VAL A 139 26.15 -36.95 -39.60
CA VAL A 139 26.37 -38.18 -40.36
C VAL A 139 26.85 -37.81 -41.76
N LEU A 140 27.81 -38.58 -42.28
CA LEU A 140 28.25 -38.46 -43.67
C LEU A 140 27.09 -38.82 -44.61
N GLN A 141 26.78 -37.93 -45.55
CA GLN A 141 25.65 -38.09 -46.47
C GLN A 141 26.14 -38.32 -47.90
N SER A 142 25.49 -39.23 -48.60
CA SER A 142 25.76 -39.52 -50.01
C SER A 142 24.93 -38.61 -50.92
N VAL A 143 25.58 -37.90 -51.83
CA VAL A 143 24.96 -36.96 -52.77
C VAL A 143 25.06 -37.51 -54.18
N TYR A 144 23.93 -37.65 -54.86
CA TYR A 144 23.85 -38.11 -56.25
C TYR A 144 23.19 -37.04 -57.10
N PHE A 145 23.76 -36.75 -58.26
CA PHE A 145 23.19 -35.82 -59.23
C PHE A 145 23.13 -36.46 -60.62
N ASN A 146 21.95 -36.43 -61.25
CA ASN A 146 21.79 -36.89 -62.61
C ASN A 146 21.88 -35.72 -63.60
N ILE A 147 22.93 -35.70 -64.44
CA ILE A 147 23.25 -34.58 -65.34
C ILE A 147 22.18 -34.34 -66.42
N ILE A 148 21.45 -35.38 -66.83
CA ILE A 148 20.40 -35.28 -67.85
C ILE A 148 19.10 -34.79 -67.20
N SER A 149 18.56 -35.56 -66.27
CA SER A 149 17.25 -35.30 -65.65
C SER A 149 17.27 -34.11 -64.68
N GLY A 150 18.44 -33.75 -64.15
CA GLY A 150 18.60 -32.72 -63.12
C GLY A 150 18.21 -33.18 -61.71
N GLU A 151 18.08 -34.48 -61.49
CA GLU A 151 17.68 -35.04 -60.19
C GLU A 151 18.84 -35.02 -59.20
N LEU A 152 18.65 -34.29 -58.10
CA LEU A 152 19.59 -34.23 -56.97
C LEU A 152 19.01 -35.03 -55.80
N LEU A 153 19.72 -36.10 -55.42
CA LEU A 153 19.36 -36.98 -54.31
C LEU A 153 20.39 -36.85 -53.18
N VAL A 154 19.91 -36.80 -51.93
CA VAL A 154 20.74 -36.90 -50.72
C VAL A 154 20.26 -38.12 -49.94
N ASP A 155 21.17 -39.07 -49.68
CA ASP A 155 20.88 -40.38 -49.07
C ASP A 155 19.74 -41.12 -49.78
N GLY A 156 19.72 -41.04 -51.12
CA GLY A 156 18.71 -41.66 -51.97
C GLY A 156 17.34 -40.96 -51.97
N ARG A 157 17.22 -39.77 -51.36
CA ARG A 157 15.97 -38.99 -51.30
C ARG A 157 16.06 -37.73 -52.15
N PRO A 158 15.06 -37.42 -52.98
CA PRO A 158 15.08 -36.23 -53.83
C PRO A 158 14.91 -34.95 -53.00
N LEU A 159 15.41 -33.85 -53.56
CA LEU A 159 15.10 -32.52 -53.05
C LEU A 159 13.60 -32.26 -53.15
N GLY A 160 12.99 -31.80 -52.06
CA GLY A 160 11.54 -31.81 -51.97
C GLY A 160 10.92 -30.71 -51.12
N ARG A 161 9.62 -30.56 -51.33
CA ARG A 161 8.75 -29.90 -50.34
C ARG A 161 8.56 -30.86 -49.16
N ILE A 162 8.49 -30.30 -47.96
CA ILE A 162 8.15 -31.09 -46.79
C ILE A 162 6.83 -31.88 -47.04
N PRO A 163 6.75 -33.19 -46.72
CA PRO A 163 5.55 -33.97 -46.97
C PRO A 163 4.32 -33.39 -46.28
N ARG A 164 3.14 -33.61 -46.87
CA ARG A 164 1.86 -33.10 -46.32
C ARG A 164 1.55 -33.64 -44.92
N SER A 165 2.05 -34.82 -44.57
CA SER A 165 1.90 -35.39 -43.22
C SER A 165 2.55 -34.50 -42.16
N PHE A 166 3.76 -34.01 -42.42
CA PHE A 166 4.48 -33.07 -41.55
C PHE A 166 3.84 -31.67 -41.58
N ALA A 167 3.51 -31.16 -42.77
CA ALA A 167 2.98 -29.80 -42.92
C ALA A 167 1.60 -29.59 -42.25
N LYS A 168 0.83 -30.67 -42.08
CA LYS A 168 -0.47 -30.64 -41.39
C LYS A 168 -0.35 -30.75 -39.87
N ASP A 169 0.82 -31.13 -39.35
CA ASP A 169 1.02 -31.32 -37.92
C ASP A 169 0.91 -29.98 -37.16
N PRO A 170 0.21 -29.94 -36.02
CA PRO A 170 0.07 -28.72 -35.23
C PRO A 170 1.41 -28.08 -34.78
N LEU A 171 2.44 -28.90 -34.50
CA LEU A 171 3.76 -28.42 -34.10
C LEU A 171 4.46 -27.70 -35.26
N TYR A 172 4.35 -28.24 -36.48
CA TYR A 172 4.85 -27.61 -37.69
C TYR A 172 4.14 -26.27 -37.95
N GLN A 173 2.80 -26.28 -37.93
CA GLN A 173 2.00 -25.07 -38.17
C GLN A 173 2.26 -23.97 -37.15
N ARG A 174 2.58 -24.33 -35.90
CA ARG A 174 2.91 -23.36 -34.86
C ARG A 174 4.21 -22.61 -35.14
N LEU A 175 5.21 -23.25 -35.76
CA LEU A 175 6.50 -22.66 -36.11
C LEU A 175 6.49 -21.95 -37.47
N PHE A 176 5.96 -22.63 -38.50
CA PHE A 176 6.04 -22.20 -39.89
C PHE A 176 4.73 -21.61 -40.44
N GLY A 177 3.62 -21.72 -39.70
CA GLY A 177 2.30 -21.36 -40.20
C GLY A 177 1.87 -22.29 -41.33
N SER A 178 1.22 -21.73 -42.34
CA SER A 178 0.83 -22.44 -43.58
C SER A 178 1.96 -22.51 -44.62
N ARG A 179 3.20 -22.13 -44.26
CA ARG A 179 4.32 -22.10 -45.21
C ARG A 179 4.83 -23.52 -45.45
N ILE A 180 5.02 -23.89 -46.71
CA ILE A 180 5.66 -25.15 -47.12
C ILE A 180 7.14 -24.86 -47.32
N VAL A 181 8.00 -25.44 -46.47
CA VAL A 181 9.45 -25.28 -46.58
C VAL A 181 10.07 -26.35 -47.48
N ARG A 182 11.16 -25.99 -48.16
CA ARG A 182 12.02 -26.93 -48.90
C ARG A 182 12.93 -27.66 -47.91
N VAL A 183 13.11 -28.96 -48.13
CA VAL A 183 13.89 -29.82 -47.23
C VAL A 183 14.80 -30.80 -47.97
N PHE A 184 15.94 -31.12 -47.34
CA PHE A 184 16.86 -32.21 -47.69
C PHE A 184 16.71 -33.39 -46.72
N ALA A 185 17.37 -34.51 -47.01
CA ALA A 185 17.64 -35.52 -45.99
C ALA A 185 18.45 -34.91 -44.84
N SER A 186 18.08 -35.21 -43.60
CA SER A 186 18.75 -34.66 -42.42
C SER A 186 20.05 -35.39 -42.12
N ASP A 187 21.12 -34.64 -41.87
CA ASP A 187 22.42 -35.11 -41.35
C ASP A 187 22.39 -35.48 -39.85
N MET A 188 21.31 -35.12 -39.14
CA MET A 188 21.15 -35.34 -37.70
C MET A 188 20.57 -36.74 -37.43
N PRO A 189 21.21 -37.56 -36.57
CA PRO A 189 20.71 -38.88 -36.20
C PRO A 189 19.27 -38.85 -35.67
N GLY A 190 18.42 -39.76 -36.18
CA GLY A 190 17.01 -39.86 -35.80
C GLY A 190 16.09 -38.84 -36.46
N MET A 191 16.60 -37.95 -37.31
CA MET A 191 15.81 -36.99 -38.08
C MET A 191 15.76 -37.38 -39.56
N TRP A 192 14.70 -36.97 -40.25
CA TRP A 192 14.45 -37.37 -41.63
C TRP A 192 14.70 -36.23 -42.62
N TYR A 193 14.32 -35.02 -42.23
CA TYR A 193 14.34 -33.85 -43.09
C TYR A 193 15.06 -32.67 -42.43
N MET A 194 15.81 -31.89 -43.20
CA MET A 194 16.43 -30.63 -42.77
C MET A 194 16.01 -29.51 -43.69
N THR A 195 15.75 -28.31 -43.18
CA THR A 195 15.44 -27.13 -44.02
C THR A 195 16.57 -26.81 -44.99
N ALA A 196 16.22 -26.56 -46.25
CA ALA A 196 17.19 -26.33 -47.31
C ALA A 196 17.99 -25.03 -47.20
N ARG A 197 17.40 -24.02 -46.56
CA ARG A 197 18.07 -22.78 -46.19
C ARG A 197 17.88 -22.53 -44.71
N PRO A 198 18.86 -21.90 -44.04
CA PRO A 198 18.70 -21.54 -42.65
C PRO A 198 17.53 -20.57 -42.48
N VAL A 199 16.74 -20.80 -41.44
CA VAL A 199 15.66 -19.90 -41.04
C VAL A 199 16.27 -18.92 -40.05
N GLN A 200 16.53 -17.69 -40.52
CA GLN A 200 17.48 -16.76 -39.88
C GLN A 200 18.88 -17.37 -39.84
N GLN A 201 19.33 -17.84 -38.68
CA GLN A 201 20.63 -18.48 -38.48
C GLN A 201 20.52 -19.99 -38.23
N TYR A 202 19.31 -20.54 -38.21
CA TYR A 202 19.06 -21.89 -37.69
C TYR A 202 18.77 -22.90 -38.79
N HIS A 203 19.37 -24.09 -38.69
CA HIS A 203 18.94 -25.26 -39.45
C HIS A 203 17.90 -26.05 -38.66
N VAL A 204 16.75 -26.33 -39.28
CA VAL A 204 15.64 -27.01 -38.64
C VAL A 204 15.54 -28.43 -39.17
N HIS A 205 15.69 -29.39 -38.26
CA HIS A 205 15.61 -30.82 -38.51
C HIS A 205 14.26 -31.34 -38.04
N MET A 206 13.67 -32.22 -38.82
CA MET A 206 12.32 -32.76 -38.62
C MET A 206 12.36 -34.28 -38.78
N GLY A 207 11.77 -34.99 -37.85
CA GLY A 207 11.67 -36.44 -37.84
C GLY A 207 10.31 -36.89 -37.33
N MET A 208 10.04 -38.19 -37.46
CA MET A 208 8.85 -38.82 -36.87
C MET A 208 9.30 -39.84 -35.85
N VAL A 209 8.76 -39.76 -34.64
CA VAL A 209 8.97 -40.73 -33.56
C VAL A 209 7.59 -41.12 -33.03
N ASP A 210 7.24 -42.40 -33.06
CA ASP A 210 5.93 -42.92 -32.63
C ASP A 210 4.73 -42.17 -33.25
N ASP A 211 4.78 -41.92 -34.56
CA ASP A 211 3.80 -41.11 -35.32
C ASP A 211 3.64 -39.65 -34.84
N GLN A 212 4.55 -39.14 -34.02
CA GLN A 212 4.59 -37.73 -33.61
C GLN A 212 5.74 -36.98 -34.28
N LEU A 213 5.44 -35.76 -34.71
CA LEU A 213 6.44 -34.87 -35.28
C LEU A 213 7.45 -34.41 -34.22
N LEU A 214 8.73 -34.70 -34.46
CA LEU A 214 9.85 -34.20 -33.69
C LEU A 214 10.56 -33.11 -34.49
N ILE A 215 10.79 -31.94 -33.87
CA ILE A 215 11.52 -30.82 -34.49
C ILE A 215 12.71 -30.45 -33.61
N ARG A 216 13.91 -30.44 -34.18
CA ARG A 216 15.12 -29.92 -33.56
C ARG A 216 15.71 -28.77 -34.37
N VAL A 217 16.30 -27.83 -33.67
CA VAL A 217 16.90 -26.62 -34.23
C VAL A 217 18.36 -26.59 -33.82
N ARG A 218 19.26 -26.51 -34.79
CA ARG A 218 20.71 -26.39 -34.56
C ARG A 218 21.11 -24.91 -34.51
N ASP A 219 21.81 -24.52 -33.46
CA ASP A 219 22.32 -23.16 -33.19
C ASP A 219 23.81 -23.24 -32.80
N GLY A 220 24.70 -23.21 -33.80
CA GLY A 220 26.09 -23.59 -33.58
C GLY A 220 26.20 -25.05 -33.13
N ASP A 221 26.83 -25.28 -31.97
CA ASP A 221 26.96 -26.62 -31.35
C ASP A 221 25.71 -27.02 -30.53
N ASP A 222 24.85 -26.06 -30.19
CA ASP A 222 23.65 -26.31 -29.40
C ASP A 222 22.54 -26.94 -30.25
N VAL A 223 21.85 -27.92 -29.68
CA VAL A 223 20.65 -28.53 -30.27
C VAL A 223 19.46 -28.25 -29.38
N LEU A 224 18.49 -27.53 -29.93
CA LEU A 224 17.25 -27.14 -29.26
C LEU A 224 16.09 -27.98 -29.80
N GLU A 225 15.43 -28.74 -28.93
CA GLU A 225 14.23 -29.50 -29.28
C GLU A 225 12.97 -28.68 -29.03
N VAL A 226 12.06 -28.65 -30.00
CA VAL A 226 10.79 -27.94 -29.86
C VAL A 226 9.80 -28.85 -29.13
N VAL A 227 9.41 -28.44 -27.93
CA VAL A 227 8.50 -29.22 -27.09
C VAL A 227 7.06 -28.82 -27.41
N PRO A 228 6.14 -29.76 -27.68
CA PRO A 228 4.73 -29.45 -27.89
C PRO A 228 4.11 -28.75 -26.67
N HIS A 229 3.44 -27.61 -26.90
CA HIS A 229 2.79 -26.82 -25.84
C HIS A 229 1.82 -27.62 -24.95
N LYS A 230 1.16 -28.65 -25.50
CA LYS A 230 0.26 -29.54 -24.77
C LYS A 230 0.96 -30.35 -23.68
N LYS A 231 2.27 -30.60 -23.78
CA LYS A 231 3.03 -31.32 -22.74
C LYS A 231 3.14 -30.53 -21.42
N PHE A 232 2.87 -29.23 -21.44
CA PHE A 232 2.89 -28.38 -20.25
C PHE A 232 1.48 -28.14 -19.67
N GLU A 233 0.48 -28.88 -20.09
CA GLU A 233 -0.88 -28.79 -19.55
C GLU A 233 -0.90 -29.12 -18.05
N GLY A 234 -1.46 -28.21 -17.26
CA GLY A 234 -1.44 -28.28 -15.79
C GLY A 234 -0.12 -27.87 -15.12
N ASP A 235 0.98 -27.75 -15.88
CA ASP A 235 2.28 -27.27 -15.39
C ASP A 235 2.47 -25.76 -15.58
N LEU A 236 1.95 -25.22 -16.69
CA LEU A 236 2.08 -23.80 -17.04
C LEU A 236 0.71 -23.14 -17.25
N PRO A 237 0.55 -21.85 -16.84
CA PRO A 237 -0.65 -21.08 -17.14
C PRO A 237 -0.94 -21.02 -18.64
N PHE A 238 -2.21 -20.84 -19.01
CA PHE A 238 -2.68 -20.85 -20.40
C PHE A 238 -1.90 -19.91 -21.31
N HIS A 239 -1.58 -18.70 -20.83
CA HIS A 239 -0.81 -17.70 -21.57
C HIS A 239 0.54 -18.22 -22.08
N PHE A 240 1.28 -18.97 -21.26
CA PHE A 240 2.61 -19.49 -21.60
C PHE A 240 2.55 -20.70 -22.53
N ARG A 241 1.43 -21.44 -22.51
CA ARG A 241 1.17 -22.55 -23.42
C ARG A 241 0.82 -22.02 -24.81
N GLU A 242 -0.09 -21.06 -24.89
CA GLU A 242 -0.68 -20.63 -26.16
C GLU A 242 0.07 -19.51 -26.88
N ASN A 243 0.80 -18.63 -26.19
CA ASN A 243 1.44 -17.49 -26.85
C ASN A 243 2.95 -17.68 -27.09
N PHE A 244 3.49 -18.86 -26.79
CA PHE A 244 4.93 -19.14 -26.90
C PHE A 244 5.22 -20.46 -27.63
N THR A 245 6.45 -20.57 -28.12
CA THR A 245 7.09 -21.82 -28.51
C THR A 245 8.11 -22.23 -27.45
N GLN A 246 8.06 -23.48 -27.02
CA GLN A 246 8.92 -24.01 -25.97
C GLN A 246 10.12 -24.73 -26.61
N ARG A 247 11.34 -24.31 -26.28
CA ARG A 247 12.59 -24.88 -26.81
C ARG A 247 13.44 -25.43 -25.67
N LEU A 248 13.61 -26.75 -25.63
CA LEU A 248 14.48 -27.44 -24.70
C LEU A 248 15.89 -27.50 -25.27
N ASN A 249 16.87 -26.89 -24.61
CA ASN A 249 18.26 -27.13 -24.94
C ASN A 249 18.68 -28.52 -24.41
N LEU A 250 19.11 -29.40 -25.31
CA LEU A 250 19.44 -30.79 -24.98
C LEU A 250 20.77 -30.95 -24.22
N GLN A 251 21.64 -29.93 -24.24
CA GLN A 251 22.92 -29.97 -23.53
C GLN A 251 22.78 -29.57 -22.06
N ASN A 252 22.05 -28.48 -21.78
CA ASN A 252 21.92 -27.93 -20.43
C ASN A 252 20.55 -28.17 -19.78
N GLY A 253 19.59 -28.74 -20.51
CA GLY A 253 18.25 -29.08 -20.02
C GLY A 253 17.34 -27.86 -19.78
N VAL A 254 17.71 -26.66 -20.19
CA VAL A 254 16.91 -25.44 -19.99
C VAL A 254 15.81 -25.35 -21.05
N VAL A 255 14.57 -25.08 -20.63
CA VAL A 255 13.47 -24.78 -21.55
C VAL A 255 13.29 -23.27 -21.66
N GLU A 256 13.52 -22.73 -22.84
CA GLU A 256 13.26 -21.34 -23.18
C GLU A 256 11.90 -21.19 -23.86
N LEU A 257 11.09 -20.23 -23.42
CA LEU A 257 9.82 -19.89 -24.05
C LEU A 257 10.02 -18.64 -24.93
N ARG A 258 9.91 -18.81 -26.25
CA ARG A 258 10.02 -17.73 -27.23
C ARG A 258 8.62 -17.29 -27.70
N PRO A 259 8.26 -15.98 -27.65
CA PRO A 259 6.95 -15.50 -28.06
C PRO A 259 6.58 -15.89 -29.50
N LEU A 260 5.30 -16.14 -29.80
CA LEU A 260 4.88 -16.47 -31.18
C LEU A 260 5.08 -15.30 -32.17
N SER A 261 5.17 -14.06 -31.68
CA SER A 261 5.53 -12.89 -32.49
C SER A 261 6.99 -12.91 -32.95
N ASP A 262 7.88 -13.53 -32.16
CA ASP A 262 9.30 -13.68 -32.45
C ASP A 262 9.75 -15.10 -32.12
N ARG A 263 9.35 -16.05 -33.00
CA ARG A 263 9.49 -17.49 -32.77
C ARG A 263 10.95 -17.96 -32.75
N TRP A 264 11.86 -17.18 -33.33
CA TRP A 264 13.21 -17.61 -33.67
C TRP A 264 14.28 -16.92 -32.85
N SER A 265 14.09 -15.69 -32.37
CA SER A 265 15.15 -14.98 -31.66
C SER A 265 15.24 -15.37 -30.18
N SER A 266 16.45 -15.68 -29.72
CA SER A 266 16.74 -15.83 -28.29
C SER A 266 16.89 -14.45 -27.66
N SER A 267 16.34 -14.26 -26.46
CA SER A 267 16.43 -13.01 -25.72
C SER A 267 16.67 -13.30 -24.24
N ILE A 268 17.39 -12.39 -23.58
CA ILE A 268 17.50 -12.43 -22.12
C ILE A 268 16.15 -12.18 -21.45
N GLU A 269 15.23 -11.49 -22.13
CA GLU A 269 13.87 -11.25 -21.65
C GLU A 269 12.95 -12.46 -21.82
N ASN A 270 13.38 -13.52 -22.51
CA ASN A 270 12.57 -14.73 -22.63
C ASN A 270 12.48 -15.46 -21.30
N TRP A 271 11.38 -16.18 -21.11
CA TRP A 271 11.20 -17.01 -19.93
C TRP A 271 12.04 -18.27 -20.04
N ARG A 272 12.75 -18.62 -18.97
CA ARG A 272 13.60 -19.81 -18.90
C ARG A 272 13.20 -20.66 -17.71
N LEU A 273 12.80 -21.90 -17.99
CA LEU A 273 12.52 -22.93 -17.02
C LEU A 273 13.80 -23.75 -16.80
N LEU A 274 14.31 -23.69 -15.58
CA LEU A 274 15.48 -24.42 -15.11
C LEU A 274 14.98 -25.62 -14.30
N PHE A 275 15.22 -26.82 -14.82
CA PHE A 275 14.96 -28.05 -14.06
C PHE A 275 16.10 -28.32 -13.09
N SER A 276 15.75 -28.62 -11.84
CA SER A 276 16.70 -29.10 -10.85
C SER A 276 16.26 -30.48 -10.36
N LEU A 277 17.21 -31.42 -10.32
CA LEU A 277 16.97 -32.78 -9.82
C LEU A 277 17.04 -32.86 -8.28
N THR A 278 17.65 -31.88 -7.63
CA THR A 278 17.92 -31.86 -6.19
C THR A 278 17.23 -30.72 -5.45
N SER A 279 16.74 -29.71 -6.18
CA SER A 279 16.03 -28.55 -5.63
C SER A 279 14.74 -28.30 -6.41
N THR A 280 14.00 -27.27 -6.01
CA THR A 280 12.82 -26.82 -6.75
C THR A 280 13.21 -26.25 -8.11
N SER A 281 12.51 -26.67 -9.17
CA SER A 281 12.60 -26.09 -10.50
C SER A 281 12.00 -24.69 -10.52
N PHE A 282 12.56 -23.79 -11.33
CA PHE A 282 12.14 -22.40 -11.35
C PHE A 282 11.99 -21.88 -12.77
N MET A 283 10.92 -21.10 -12.99
CA MET A 283 10.70 -20.38 -14.24
C MET A 283 10.99 -18.90 -14.03
N ASN A 284 12.05 -18.42 -14.68
CA ASN A 284 12.62 -17.11 -14.44
C ASN A 284 12.59 -16.24 -15.70
N GLN A 285 12.52 -14.94 -15.46
CA GLN A 285 12.72 -13.87 -16.43
C GLN A 285 13.62 -12.80 -15.77
N VAL A 286 14.14 -11.85 -16.56
CA VAL A 286 14.89 -10.70 -16.02
C VAL A 286 14.11 -9.96 -14.92
N ARG A 287 12.80 -9.80 -15.10
CA ARG A 287 11.94 -9.01 -14.20
C ARG A 287 11.52 -9.76 -12.94
N GLY A 288 11.57 -11.09 -12.94
CA GLY A 288 10.93 -11.86 -11.89
C GLY A 288 10.92 -13.36 -12.11
N GLN A 289 10.22 -14.04 -11.22
CA GLN A 289 10.05 -15.48 -11.20
C GLN A 289 8.57 -15.82 -11.21
N LEU A 290 8.16 -16.82 -12.00
CA LEU A 290 6.78 -17.30 -11.99
C LEU A 290 6.54 -18.12 -10.72
N VAL A 291 5.44 -17.83 -10.02
CA VAL A 291 5.00 -18.62 -8.87
C VAL A 291 4.33 -19.88 -9.40
N ASP A 292 4.72 -21.03 -8.84
CA ASP A 292 4.18 -22.34 -9.19
C ASP A 292 2.64 -22.36 -9.09
N VAL A 293 1.99 -22.85 -10.16
CA VAL A 293 0.54 -22.98 -10.29
C VAL A 293 -0.06 -23.88 -9.20
N ARG A 294 0.73 -24.80 -8.63
CA ARG A 294 0.33 -25.73 -7.56
C ARG A 294 0.60 -25.20 -6.16
N SER A 295 1.22 -24.03 -6.03
CA SER A 295 1.55 -23.44 -4.72
C SER A 295 0.30 -23.04 -3.93
N GLN A 296 0.29 -23.34 -2.62
CA GLN A 296 -0.78 -22.89 -1.71
C GLN A 296 -0.91 -21.36 -1.70
N SER A 297 0.21 -20.65 -1.78
CA SER A 297 0.21 -19.17 -1.82
C SER A 297 -0.46 -18.65 -3.09
N ARG A 298 -0.21 -19.30 -4.24
CA ARG A 298 -0.86 -18.98 -5.51
C ARG A 298 -2.36 -19.23 -5.41
N ASN A 299 -2.78 -20.39 -4.89
CA ASN A 299 -4.20 -20.74 -4.81
C ASN A 299 -5.01 -19.75 -3.95
N LYS A 300 -4.46 -19.28 -2.82
CA LYS A 300 -5.10 -18.25 -2.01
C LYS A 300 -5.24 -16.91 -2.75
N ILE A 301 -4.23 -16.52 -3.53
CA ILE A 301 -4.30 -15.27 -4.31
C ILE A 301 -5.28 -15.44 -5.47
N VAL A 302 -5.27 -16.58 -6.16
CA VAL A 302 -6.20 -16.86 -7.25
C VAL A 302 -7.63 -16.89 -6.76
N GLU A 303 -7.93 -17.46 -5.59
CA GLU A 303 -9.27 -17.44 -4.99
C GLU A 303 -9.85 -16.00 -4.90
N ILE A 304 -8.99 -15.02 -4.59
CA ILE A 304 -9.36 -13.59 -4.57
C ILE A 304 -9.57 -13.06 -6.00
N LEU A 305 -8.69 -13.44 -6.93
CA LEU A 305 -8.65 -12.94 -8.31
C LEU A 305 -9.60 -13.68 -9.27
N LEU A 306 -10.23 -14.79 -8.87
CA LEU A 306 -11.25 -15.50 -9.65
C LEU A 306 -12.45 -14.61 -10.03
N ARG A 307 -12.62 -13.48 -9.33
CA ARG A 307 -13.61 -12.46 -9.69
C ARG A 307 -13.23 -11.66 -10.96
N LEU A 308 -11.98 -11.73 -11.40
CA LEU A 308 -11.44 -11.00 -12.54
C LEU A 308 -11.34 -11.86 -13.80
N ASP A 309 -10.88 -13.10 -13.67
CA ASP A 309 -10.67 -14.04 -14.79
C ASP A 309 -10.62 -15.49 -14.29
N ASP A 310 -10.62 -16.44 -15.21
CA ASP A 310 -10.43 -17.86 -14.92
C ASP A 310 -9.04 -18.12 -14.32
N GLY A 311 -8.96 -19.12 -13.42
CA GLY A 311 -7.71 -19.50 -12.76
C GLY A 311 -6.58 -19.81 -13.73
N ASP A 312 -6.87 -20.40 -14.89
CA ASP A 312 -5.85 -20.74 -15.90
C ASP A 312 -5.27 -19.52 -16.63
N ASN A 313 -6.03 -18.40 -16.65
CA ASN A 313 -5.60 -17.12 -17.21
C ASN A 313 -4.81 -16.27 -16.19
N ILE A 314 -4.91 -16.61 -14.90
CA ILE A 314 -4.23 -15.88 -13.83
C ILE A 314 -2.86 -16.52 -13.54
N HIS A 315 -1.82 -15.74 -13.83
CA HIS A 315 -0.44 -16.08 -13.49
C HIS A 315 0.14 -15.04 -12.52
N ILE A 316 0.94 -15.51 -11.57
CA ILE A 316 1.50 -14.68 -10.50
C ILE A 316 3.01 -14.67 -10.64
N MET A 317 3.60 -13.48 -10.59
CA MET A 317 5.04 -13.29 -10.68
C MET A 317 5.58 -12.65 -9.41
N LEU A 318 6.68 -13.21 -8.90
CA LEU A 318 7.51 -12.59 -7.89
C LEU A 318 8.53 -11.70 -8.59
N LEU A 319 8.39 -10.38 -8.46
CA LEU A 319 9.31 -9.41 -9.05
C LEU A 319 10.63 -9.39 -8.25
N ARG A 320 11.78 -9.35 -8.96
CA ARG A 320 13.11 -9.29 -8.33
C ARG A 320 13.45 -7.92 -7.76
N ASP A 321 12.78 -6.87 -8.24
CA ASP A 321 13.06 -5.51 -7.85
C ASP A 321 12.18 -5.04 -6.69
N LYS A 322 12.81 -4.73 -5.54
CA LYS A 322 12.15 -4.07 -4.40
C LYS A 322 11.89 -2.58 -4.66
N ALA A 323 12.51 -1.97 -5.68
CA ALA A 323 12.45 -0.53 -5.93
C ALA A 323 11.10 -0.05 -6.51
N SER A 324 10.24 -0.97 -6.95
CA SER A 324 8.90 -0.67 -7.42
C SER A 324 7.88 -0.93 -6.32
N ASP A 325 7.85 -0.10 -5.27
CA ASP A 325 6.65 0.06 -4.40
C ASP A 325 5.53 0.77 -5.19
N ARG A 326 5.29 0.33 -6.43
CA ARG A 326 4.23 0.82 -7.32
C ARG A 326 2.95 0.11 -6.95
N ARG A 327 2.38 0.49 -5.82
CA ARG A 327 1.03 0.09 -5.43
C ARG A 327 0.05 0.68 -6.43
N SER A 328 -0.93 -0.10 -6.84
CA SER A 328 -2.03 0.40 -7.66
C SER A 328 -3.37 -0.13 -7.15
N VAL A 329 -4.39 0.70 -7.24
CA VAL A 329 -5.78 0.35 -6.95
C VAL A 329 -6.48 0.03 -8.27
N LEU A 330 -7.14 -1.12 -8.33
CA LEU A 330 -8.03 -1.48 -9.43
C LEU A 330 -9.47 -1.21 -8.99
N LEU A 331 -10.15 -0.29 -9.67
CA LEU A 331 -11.53 0.05 -9.39
C LEU A 331 -12.44 -0.43 -10.52
N PRO A 332 -13.45 -1.27 -10.24
CA PRO A 332 -14.46 -1.59 -11.25
C PRO A 332 -15.26 -0.33 -11.59
N TYR A 333 -15.60 -0.19 -12.86
CA TYR A 333 -16.52 0.84 -13.36
C TYR A 333 -17.92 0.25 -13.47
N GLY A 334 -18.87 0.80 -12.72
CA GLY A 334 -20.22 0.28 -12.62
C GLY A 334 -21.18 1.23 -11.92
N SER A 335 -22.38 0.74 -11.61
CA SER A 335 -23.39 1.52 -10.90
C SER A 335 -23.03 1.66 -9.43
N VAL A 336 -22.78 2.89 -8.98
CA VAL A 336 -22.41 3.18 -7.58
C VAL A 336 -23.66 3.38 -6.73
N SER A 337 -23.73 2.69 -5.60
CA SER A 337 -24.74 2.86 -4.55
C SER A 337 -24.07 3.24 -3.23
N VAL A 338 -24.73 4.08 -2.44
CA VAL A 338 -24.21 4.59 -1.17
C VAL A 338 -25.17 4.30 -0.03
N LYS A 339 -24.61 3.90 1.11
CA LYS A 339 -25.35 3.65 2.34
C LYS A 339 -24.60 4.21 3.53
N LYS A 340 -25.26 5.04 4.32
CA LYS A 340 -24.70 5.59 5.56
C LYS A 340 -24.73 4.54 6.67
N HIS A 341 -23.59 4.34 7.31
CA HIS A 341 -23.36 3.45 8.45
C HIS A 341 -22.82 4.27 9.63
N GLN A 342 -23.71 4.75 10.50
CA GLN A 342 -23.36 5.62 11.63
C GLN A 342 -22.52 6.85 11.21
N MET A 343 -21.20 6.77 11.39
CA MET A 343 -20.21 7.81 11.12
C MET A 343 -19.45 7.60 9.80
N HIS A 344 -19.78 6.60 8.99
CA HIS A 344 -19.08 6.26 7.75
C HIS A 344 -20.05 6.00 6.60
N VAL A 345 -19.66 6.32 5.36
CA VAL A 345 -20.44 6.03 4.14
C VAL A 345 -19.86 4.79 3.44
N GLY A 346 -20.64 3.72 3.38
CA GLY A 346 -20.31 2.55 2.56
C GLY A 346 -20.63 2.81 1.09
N VAL A 347 -19.63 2.70 0.22
CA VAL A 347 -19.78 2.85 -1.24
C VAL A 347 -19.68 1.45 -1.88
N THR A 348 -20.72 1.03 -2.58
CA THR A 348 -20.79 -0.27 -3.26
C THR A 348 -20.92 -0.07 -4.77
N ILE A 349 -20.09 -0.76 -5.55
CA ILE A 349 -20.10 -0.71 -7.01
C ILE A 349 -20.70 -2.00 -7.53
N ASP A 350 -21.85 -1.90 -8.20
CA ASP A 350 -22.49 -3.03 -8.85
C ASP A 350 -21.85 -3.31 -10.21
N THR A 351 -21.38 -4.55 -10.37
CA THR A 351 -20.72 -5.07 -11.58
C THR A 351 -21.58 -6.09 -12.34
N SER A 352 -22.84 -6.31 -11.92
CA SER A 352 -23.72 -7.34 -12.49
C SER A 352 -24.25 -7.03 -13.91
N CYS A 353 -24.13 -5.79 -14.37
CA CYS A 353 -24.73 -5.34 -15.64
C CYS A 353 -23.98 -5.72 -16.93
N GLY A 354 -22.94 -6.57 -16.90
CA GLY A 354 -22.21 -6.91 -18.12
C GLY A 354 -21.42 -8.23 -18.06
N THR A 355 -21.24 -8.86 -19.22
CA THR A 355 -20.39 -10.05 -19.40
C THR A 355 -18.89 -9.75 -19.27
N ARG A 356 -18.50 -8.46 -19.35
CA ARG A 356 -17.12 -7.98 -19.18
C ARG A 356 -17.12 -6.72 -18.31
N ILE A 357 -16.43 -6.78 -17.17
CA ILE A 357 -16.33 -5.66 -16.22
C ILE A 357 -15.17 -4.76 -16.63
N ARG A 358 -15.42 -3.45 -16.83
CA ARG A 358 -14.36 -2.45 -17.09
C ARG A 358 -13.71 -2.07 -15.77
N TYR A 359 -12.37 -2.04 -15.73
CA TYR A 359 -11.61 -1.60 -14.56
C TYR A 359 -10.76 -0.38 -14.90
N PHE A 360 -10.62 0.53 -13.94
CA PHE A 360 -9.63 1.61 -13.96
C PHE A 360 -8.49 1.26 -13.01
N ARG A 361 -7.25 1.43 -13.50
CA ARG A 361 -6.04 1.26 -12.69
C ARG A 361 -5.53 2.63 -12.27
N TYR A 362 -5.50 2.87 -10.96
CA TYR A 362 -4.91 4.07 -10.37
C TYR A 362 -3.61 3.71 -9.67
N ILE A 363 -2.50 4.29 -10.12
CA ILE A 363 -1.18 4.10 -9.52
C ILE A 363 -1.03 5.08 -8.36
N LEU A 364 -0.56 4.61 -7.21
CA LEU A 364 -0.18 5.47 -6.10
C LEU A 364 1.14 6.17 -6.45
N ASP A 365 1.14 7.50 -6.41
CA ASP A 365 2.33 8.32 -6.49
C ASP A 365 2.67 8.85 -5.08
N PRO A 366 3.68 8.27 -4.39
CA PRO A 366 4.05 8.68 -3.04
C PRO A 366 4.62 10.08 -2.97
N HIS A 367 5.29 10.55 -4.04
CA HIS A 367 5.93 11.87 -4.08
C HIS A 367 4.89 12.99 -4.21
N LEU A 368 3.90 12.79 -5.08
CA LEU A 368 2.81 13.75 -5.25
C LEU A 368 1.59 13.48 -4.36
N ARG A 369 1.65 12.45 -3.52
CA ARG A 369 0.57 12.02 -2.62
C ARG A 369 -0.78 11.92 -3.33
N LYS A 370 -0.79 11.35 -4.54
CA LYS A 370 -1.99 11.29 -5.40
C LYS A 370 -2.16 9.96 -6.10
N LEU A 371 -3.41 9.66 -6.43
CA LEU A 371 -3.77 8.55 -7.31
C LEU A 371 -3.73 9.03 -8.77
N ARG A 372 -2.89 8.41 -9.59
CA ARG A 372 -2.77 8.68 -11.03
C ARG A 372 -3.51 7.60 -11.81
N GLY A 373 -4.62 7.96 -12.44
CA GLY A 373 -5.39 7.08 -13.31
C GLY A 373 -4.90 7.13 -14.77
N PRO A 374 -5.62 6.44 -15.67
CA PRO A 374 -5.49 6.64 -17.11
C PRO A 374 -5.69 8.13 -17.48
N HIS A 375 -5.10 8.56 -18.59
CA HIS A 375 -5.29 9.91 -19.13
C HIS A 375 -6.63 10.03 -19.88
N ASP A 376 -7.73 9.70 -19.19
CA ASP A 376 -9.11 9.74 -19.71
C ASP A 376 -10.00 10.49 -18.71
N ILE A 377 -10.78 11.46 -19.22
CA ILE A 377 -11.72 12.30 -18.47
C ILE A 377 -12.68 11.45 -17.65
N LEU A 378 -13.19 10.35 -18.23
CA LEU A 378 -14.14 9.47 -17.54
C LEU A 378 -13.51 8.86 -16.28
N SER A 379 -12.25 8.43 -16.38
CA SER A 379 -11.53 7.82 -15.26
C SER A 379 -11.20 8.83 -14.16
N GLU A 380 -10.87 10.08 -14.51
CA GLU A 380 -10.61 11.14 -13.53
C GLU A 380 -11.88 11.55 -12.80
N LEU A 381 -12.99 11.72 -13.53
CA LEU A 381 -14.29 12.05 -12.93
C LEU A 381 -14.83 10.90 -12.07
N TYR A 382 -14.55 9.65 -12.42
CA TYR A 382 -14.97 8.51 -11.60
C TYR A 382 -14.20 8.47 -10.28
N LEU A 383 -12.90 8.74 -10.32
CA LEU A 383 -12.09 8.92 -9.12
C LEU A 383 -12.58 10.10 -8.27
N CYS A 384 -12.89 11.23 -8.91
CA CYS A 384 -13.47 12.40 -8.25
C CYS A 384 -14.78 12.04 -7.52
N TYR A 385 -15.70 11.37 -8.22
CA TYR A 385 -16.99 11.01 -7.65
C TYR A 385 -16.83 10.08 -6.45
N LEU A 386 -15.95 9.07 -6.52
CA LEU A 386 -15.70 8.18 -5.40
C LEU A 386 -15.08 8.91 -4.20
N HIS A 387 -14.09 9.80 -4.41
CA HIS A 387 -13.54 10.63 -3.34
C HIS A 387 -14.59 11.50 -2.66
N ALA A 388 -15.50 12.10 -3.44
CA ALA A 388 -16.57 12.93 -2.90
C ALA A 388 -17.55 12.11 -2.05
N LEU A 389 -17.94 10.91 -2.50
CA LEU A 389 -18.86 10.04 -1.77
C LEU A 389 -18.27 9.44 -0.49
N SER A 390 -16.96 9.21 -0.47
CA SER A 390 -16.24 8.63 0.67
C SER A 390 -15.54 9.69 1.53
N SER A 391 -16.04 10.93 1.54
CA SER A 391 -15.43 12.01 2.30
C SER A 391 -15.68 11.85 3.80
N PHE A 392 -14.66 12.20 4.60
CA PHE A 392 -14.68 12.08 6.05
C PHE A 392 -14.08 13.37 6.66
N PRO A 393 -14.45 13.78 7.90
CA PRO A 393 -13.92 15.00 8.52
C PRO A 393 -12.40 15.04 8.67
N LEU A 394 -11.75 13.88 8.84
CA LEU A 394 -10.29 13.81 8.95
C LEU A 394 -9.63 13.66 7.56
N PRO A 395 -8.53 14.38 7.30
CA PRO A 395 -7.76 14.19 6.08
C PRO A 395 -7.26 12.75 5.93
N ASN A 396 -7.25 12.25 4.69
CA ASN A 396 -6.70 10.94 4.40
C ASN A 396 -5.17 10.96 4.58
N ASN A 397 -4.62 9.97 5.30
CA ASN A 397 -3.18 9.90 5.61
C ASN A 397 -2.27 9.91 4.37
N PHE A 398 -2.74 9.40 3.23
CA PHE A 398 -1.95 9.37 2.00
C PHE A 398 -2.02 10.71 1.27
N THR A 399 -3.22 11.23 0.99
CA THR A 399 -3.38 12.47 0.21
C THR A 399 -3.15 13.75 1.03
N GLY A 400 -3.23 13.67 2.36
CA GLY A 400 -3.23 14.83 3.25
C GLY A 400 -4.47 15.71 3.14
N ARG A 401 -5.53 15.22 2.50
CA ARG A 401 -6.78 15.96 2.20
C ARG A 401 -8.01 15.13 2.50
N THR A 402 -9.14 15.79 2.77
CA THR A 402 -10.44 15.10 2.85
C THR A 402 -10.88 14.64 1.46
N GLY A 403 -11.86 13.73 1.41
CA GLY A 403 -12.40 13.24 0.13
C GLY A 403 -13.03 14.36 -0.71
N THR A 404 -13.72 15.29 -0.06
CA THR A 404 -14.34 16.47 -0.70
C THR A 404 -13.30 17.40 -1.30
N GLU A 405 -12.25 17.73 -0.55
CA GLU A 405 -11.14 18.56 -1.03
C GLU A 405 -10.44 17.90 -2.22
N GLN A 406 -10.15 16.60 -2.13
CA GLN A 406 -9.52 15.85 -3.20
C GLN A 406 -10.40 15.82 -4.46
N ALA A 407 -11.72 15.69 -4.31
CA ALA A 407 -12.67 15.73 -5.42
C ALA A 407 -12.72 17.11 -6.08
N LEU A 408 -12.82 18.20 -5.30
CA LEU A 408 -12.80 19.57 -5.82
C LEU A 408 -11.48 19.87 -6.54
N MET A 409 -10.35 19.43 -5.99
CA MET A 409 -9.04 19.57 -6.64
C MET A 409 -8.99 18.85 -7.99
N ILE A 410 -9.63 17.67 -8.12
CA ILE A 410 -9.72 16.96 -9.40
C ILE A 410 -10.61 17.75 -10.39
N LEU A 411 -11.78 18.25 -9.97
CA LEU A 411 -12.69 19.01 -10.84
C LEU A 411 -12.09 20.32 -11.38
N ARG A 412 -11.19 20.93 -10.60
CA ARG A 412 -10.46 22.15 -10.98
C ARG A 412 -9.24 21.90 -11.87
N ARG A 413 -8.91 20.65 -12.21
CA ARG A 413 -7.79 20.37 -13.12
C ARG A 413 -8.10 20.80 -14.55
N GLU A 414 -7.08 21.31 -15.22
CA GLU A 414 -7.11 21.63 -16.65
C GLU A 414 -7.29 20.40 -17.53
N SER A 415 -6.93 19.20 -17.05
CA SER A 415 -7.15 17.94 -17.79
C SER A 415 -8.63 17.66 -18.09
N LEU A 416 -9.55 18.24 -17.32
CA LEU A 416 -10.99 18.13 -17.54
C LEU A 416 -11.55 19.23 -18.46
N ARG A 417 -10.74 20.23 -18.83
CA ARG A 417 -11.10 21.35 -19.71
C ARG A 417 -10.67 21.07 -21.15
N GLY A 418 -11.33 20.10 -21.78
CA GLY A 418 -11.05 19.68 -23.16
C GLY A 418 -11.89 20.42 -24.20
N PHE A 419 -11.37 20.48 -25.44
CA PHE A 419 -12.07 20.99 -26.62
C PHE A 419 -13.02 19.96 -27.28
N SER A 420 -12.94 18.69 -26.88
CA SER A 420 -13.76 17.60 -27.44
C SER A 420 -15.13 17.52 -26.76
N PRO A 421 -16.19 17.08 -27.47
CA PRO A 421 -17.51 16.91 -26.87
C PRO A 421 -17.51 15.82 -25.79
N LEU A 422 -18.25 16.05 -24.69
CA LEU A 422 -18.37 15.10 -23.58
C LEU A 422 -19.28 13.92 -23.96
N ASP A 423 -18.79 12.70 -23.78
CA ASP A 423 -19.57 11.49 -24.01
C ASP A 423 -20.71 11.30 -22.98
N GLN A 424 -21.67 10.42 -23.28
CA GLN A 424 -22.83 10.23 -22.42
C GLN A 424 -22.45 9.78 -21.00
N GLN A 425 -21.42 8.94 -20.86
CA GLN A 425 -20.97 8.42 -19.58
C GLN A 425 -20.40 9.54 -18.70
N THR A 426 -19.56 10.39 -19.28
CA THR A 426 -19.00 11.57 -18.63
C THR A 426 -20.08 12.56 -18.22
N ARG A 427 -21.06 12.84 -19.10
CA ARG A 427 -22.19 13.73 -18.79
C ARG A 427 -23.01 13.22 -17.61
N ASN A 428 -23.29 11.91 -17.57
CA ASN A 428 -24.01 11.29 -16.46
C ASN A 428 -23.24 11.43 -15.15
N LEU A 429 -21.92 11.28 -15.17
CA LEU A 429 -21.08 11.36 -14.00
C LEU A 429 -20.94 12.79 -13.47
N LEU A 430 -20.76 13.77 -14.34
CA LEU A 430 -20.82 15.21 -14.00
C LEU A 430 -22.17 15.58 -13.39
N SER A 431 -23.27 15.04 -13.92
CA SER A 431 -24.60 15.23 -13.34
C SER A 431 -24.68 14.67 -11.92
N LYS A 432 -24.16 13.46 -11.67
CA LYS A 432 -24.09 12.87 -10.33
C LYS A 432 -23.25 13.68 -9.36
N ILE A 433 -22.11 14.22 -9.81
CA ILE A 433 -21.24 15.07 -8.99
C ILE A 433 -21.95 16.39 -8.65
N SER A 434 -22.62 17.02 -9.62
CA SER A 434 -23.40 18.24 -9.40
C SER A 434 -24.55 18.05 -8.40
N GLN A 435 -25.16 16.86 -8.38
CA GLN A 435 -26.20 16.47 -7.41
C GLN A 435 -25.67 16.27 -5.98
N LEU A 436 -24.35 16.27 -5.75
CA LEU A 436 -23.78 16.30 -4.41
C LEU A 436 -23.92 17.69 -3.76
N THR A 437 -24.25 18.73 -4.52
CA THR A 437 -24.57 20.04 -3.95
C THR A 437 -25.95 20.04 -3.30
N PRO A 438 -26.10 20.45 -2.02
CA PRO A 438 -27.39 20.52 -1.34
C PRO A 438 -28.38 21.43 -2.08
N LYS A 439 -29.64 20.99 -2.22
CA LYS A 439 -30.67 21.81 -2.84
C LYS A 439 -31.14 22.88 -1.85
N ARG A 440 -31.16 24.15 -2.26
CA ARG A 440 -31.55 25.30 -1.42
C ARG A 440 -32.63 26.14 -2.09
N GLU A 441 -33.80 26.23 -1.46
CA GLU A 441 -34.95 26.98 -1.98
C GLU A 441 -35.59 27.84 -0.88
N PHE A 442 -36.30 28.90 -1.27
CA PHE A 442 -37.07 29.71 -0.32
C PHE A 442 -38.34 28.98 0.10
N TYR A 443 -38.74 29.15 1.35
CA TYR A 443 -40.01 28.65 1.88
C TYR A 443 -40.77 29.76 2.62
N PRO A 444 -42.06 29.95 2.33
CA PRO A 444 -42.76 29.53 1.11
C PRO A 444 -42.06 30.06 -0.16
N SER A 445 -42.18 29.39 -1.31
CA SER A 445 -41.41 29.72 -2.53
C SER A 445 -41.59 31.14 -3.06
N HIS A 446 -42.74 31.76 -2.78
CA HIS A 446 -43.09 33.13 -3.16
C HIS A 446 -42.66 34.18 -2.12
N LEU A 447 -42.17 33.76 -0.94
CA LEU A 447 -41.71 34.64 0.13
C LEU A 447 -40.25 34.34 0.44
N GLN A 448 -39.36 35.32 0.25
CA GLN A 448 -37.93 35.18 0.55
C GLN A 448 -37.62 35.28 2.05
N VAL A 449 -38.45 34.69 2.90
CA VAL A 449 -38.44 34.87 4.37
C VAL A 449 -37.73 33.74 5.12
N MET A 450 -37.71 32.53 4.56
CA MET A 450 -37.05 31.36 5.16
C MET A 450 -36.39 30.50 4.08
N GLN A 451 -35.37 29.72 4.46
CA GLN A 451 -34.74 28.73 3.57
C GLN A 451 -35.15 27.31 3.92
N ARG A 452 -35.28 26.47 2.89
CA ARG A 452 -35.37 25.01 2.99
C ARG A 452 -34.15 24.39 2.31
N VAL A 453 -33.48 23.48 3.01
CA VAL A 453 -32.30 22.76 2.51
C VAL A 453 -32.63 21.29 2.40
N SER A 454 -32.41 20.69 1.22
CA SER A 454 -32.60 19.26 1.00
C SER A 454 -31.24 18.58 0.89
N TRP A 455 -30.95 17.72 1.85
CA TRP A 455 -29.73 16.91 1.90
C TRP A 455 -30.02 15.49 1.42
N ASN A 456 -29.02 14.85 0.81
CA ASN A 456 -29.02 13.41 0.61
C ASN A 456 -28.74 12.71 1.95
N MET A 457 -29.75 12.03 2.49
CA MET A 457 -29.67 11.37 3.80
C MET A 457 -28.74 10.15 3.83
N ASN A 458 -28.36 9.62 2.66
CA ASN A 458 -27.44 8.48 2.56
C ASN A 458 -25.96 8.91 2.55
N LEU A 459 -25.69 10.22 2.58
CA LEU A 459 -24.35 10.80 2.59
C LEU A 459 -24.13 11.66 3.82
N ASP A 460 -22.87 11.85 4.18
CA ASP A 460 -22.51 12.83 5.20
C ASP A 460 -22.60 14.26 4.67
N GLN A 461 -22.80 15.22 5.57
CA GLN A 461 -22.92 16.63 5.21
C GLN A 461 -21.64 17.17 4.56
N LEU A 462 -20.47 16.71 5.01
CA LEU A 462 -19.18 17.12 4.43
C LEU A 462 -18.94 16.59 3.02
N SER A 463 -19.60 15.48 2.64
CA SER A 463 -19.57 14.96 1.26
C SER A 463 -20.38 15.81 0.30
N GLN A 464 -21.20 16.75 0.81
CA GLN A 464 -22.14 17.55 0.03
C GLN A 464 -21.75 19.03 0.06
N HIS A 465 -20.97 19.45 -0.96
CA HIS A 465 -20.34 20.77 -1.03
C HIS A 465 -21.05 21.73 -1.99
N ASP A 466 -21.07 23.02 -1.64
CA ASP A 466 -21.76 24.06 -2.43
C ASP A 466 -21.06 24.31 -3.79
N GLU A 467 -19.75 24.07 -3.89
CA GLU A 467 -18.97 24.31 -5.11
C GLU A 467 -19.01 23.19 -6.16
N PHE A 468 -19.50 21.99 -5.85
CA PHE A 468 -19.51 20.90 -6.83
C PHE A 468 -20.30 21.28 -8.08
N ASN A 469 -21.48 21.88 -7.91
CA ASN A 469 -22.30 22.39 -9.01
C ASN A 469 -21.57 23.49 -9.81
N VAL A 470 -20.89 24.42 -9.13
CA VAL A 470 -20.14 25.51 -9.77
C VAL A 470 -19.02 24.94 -10.64
N ALA A 471 -18.17 24.07 -10.09
CA ALA A 471 -17.06 23.47 -10.81
C ALA A 471 -17.52 22.62 -12.01
N VAL A 472 -18.64 21.90 -11.88
CA VAL A 472 -19.24 21.13 -12.99
C VAL A 472 -19.76 22.04 -14.09
N LYS A 473 -20.42 23.15 -13.75
CA LYS A 473 -20.87 24.14 -14.73
C LYS A 473 -19.71 24.76 -15.48
N ASP A 474 -18.60 25.02 -14.80
CA ASP A 474 -17.39 25.57 -15.42
C ASP A 474 -16.75 24.59 -16.42
N ILE A 475 -16.81 23.28 -16.15
CA ILE A 475 -16.39 22.25 -17.12
C ILE A 475 -17.30 22.31 -18.35
N ILE A 476 -18.62 22.28 -18.14
CA ILE A 476 -19.61 22.25 -19.22
C ILE A 476 -19.56 23.53 -20.05
N SER A 477 -19.45 24.69 -19.41
CA SER A 477 -19.39 25.99 -20.08
C SER A 477 -18.13 26.10 -20.94
N HIS A 478 -16.97 25.66 -20.42
CA HIS A 478 -15.72 25.63 -21.16
C HIS A 478 -15.83 24.72 -22.40
N THR A 479 -16.31 23.48 -22.25
CA THR A 479 -16.48 22.59 -23.41
C THR A 479 -17.43 23.22 -24.44
N ASN A 480 -18.53 23.83 -24.01
CA ASN A 480 -19.52 24.46 -24.89
C ASN A 480 -18.98 25.69 -25.64
N GLN A 481 -17.88 26.34 -25.20
CA GLN A 481 -17.22 27.40 -25.99
C GLN A 481 -16.73 26.87 -27.34
N PHE A 482 -16.39 25.58 -27.41
CA PHE A 482 -15.89 24.93 -28.63
C PHE A 482 -17.00 24.30 -29.48
N LYS A 483 -18.28 24.59 -29.20
CA LYS A 483 -19.42 24.01 -29.94
C LYS A 483 -19.35 24.18 -31.46
N MET A 484 -18.68 25.23 -31.92
CA MET A 484 -18.42 25.50 -33.34
C MET A 484 -17.61 24.40 -34.04
N LEU A 485 -16.78 23.65 -33.30
CA LEU A 485 -15.90 22.62 -33.87
C LEU A 485 -16.61 21.27 -34.11
N TYR A 486 -17.71 20.99 -33.41
CA TYR A 486 -18.36 19.68 -33.42
C TYR A 486 -19.90 19.73 -33.56
N GLY A 487 -20.46 20.91 -33.84
CA GLY A 487 -21.87 21.13 -34.16
C GLY A 487 -22.79 21.29 -32.95
N GLU A 488 -23.85 22.08 -33.10
CA GLU A 488 -24.77 22.44 -31.99
C GLU A 488 -25.53 21.24 -31.40
N ALA A 489 -25.76 20.19 -32.19
CA ALA A 489 -26.41 18.96 -31.73
C ALA A 489 -25.65 18.23 -30.61
N ASN A 490 -24.34 18.48 -30.48
CA ASN A 490 -23.48 17.87 -29.47
C ASN A 490 -23.25 18.77 -28.25
N THR A 491 -23.91 19.94 -28.17
CA THR A 491 -23.83 20.83 -27.01
C THR A 491 -24.47 20.21 -25.78
N VAL A 492 -23.84 20.39 -24.63
CA VAL A 492 -24.41 19.91 -23.36
C VAL A 492 -25.30 21.02 -22.80
N PRO A 493 -26.61 20.79 -22.63
CA PRO A 493 -27.48 21.80 -22.06
C PRO A 493 -27.06 22.12 -20.62
N SER A 494 -26.93 23.41 -20.30
CA SER A 494 -26.70 23.85 -18.92
C SER A 494 -27.85 23.35 -18.05
N SER A 495 -27.53 22.56 -17.03
CA SER A 495 -28.53 22.07 -16.07
C SER A 495 -29.24 23.26 -15.43
N LYS A 496 -30.59 23.28 -15.46
CA LYS A 496 -31.35 24.29 -14.71
C LYS A 496 -30.98 24.21 -13.24
N ASP A 497 -30.66 25.35 -12.65
CA ASP A 497 -30.36 25.43 -11.24
C ASP A 497 -31.56 25.01 -10.41
N GLN A 498 -31.37 23.93 -9.66
CA GLN A 498 -32.37 23.44 -8.71
C GLN A 498 -32.43 24.30 -7.44
N SER A 499 -31.42 25.15 -7.23
CA SER A 499 -31.24 25.99 -6.04
C SER A 499 -31.26 27.49 -6.39
N SER A 500 -31.70 28.32 -5.45
CA SER A 500 -31.55 29.77 -5.56
C SER A 500 -30.07 30.16 -5.46
N VAL A 501 -29.55 30.87 -6.46
CA VAL A 501 -28.15 31.36 -6.50
C VAL A 501 -27.82 32.19 -5.25
N HIS A 502 -28.73 33.07 -4.83
CA HIS A 502 -28.56 33.87 -3.62
C HIS A 502 -28.40 33.01 -2.35
N LEU A 503 -29.22 31.95 -2.19
CA LEU A 503 -29.12 31.05 -1.05
C LEU A 503 -27.85 30.20 -1.08
N MET A 504 -27.35 29.85 -2.27
CA MET A 504 -26.09 29.14 -2.46
C MET A 504 -24.88 30.00 -2.04
N ILE A 505 -24.82 31.26 -2.50
CA ILE A 505 -23.76 32.20 -2.12
C ILE A 505 -23.76 32.44 -0.61
N ARG A 506 -24.93 32.71 -0.03
CA ARG A 506 -25.08 32.90 1.41
C ARG A 506 -24.64 31.68 2.21
N ALA A 507 -24.96 30.47 1.74
CA ALA A 507 -24.52 29.24 2.40
C ALA A 507 -22.99 29.08 2.31
N SER A 508 -22.40 29.35 1.14
CA SER A 508 -20.95 29.29 0.94
C SER A 508 -20.22 30.24 1.89
N GLN A 509 -20.70 31.48 2.02
CA GLN A 509 -20.16 32.48 2.96
C GLN A 509 -20.28 32.05 4.42
N ARG A 510 -21.39 31.39 4.81
CA ARG A 510 -21.53 30.89 6.18
C ARG A 510 -20.61 29.72 6.50
N HIS A 511 -20.43 28.82 5.53
CA HIS A 511 -19.61 27.63 5.71
C HIS A 511 -18.11 27.92 5.61
N SER A 512 -17.69 29.07 5.07
CA SER A 512 -16.27 29.43 4.90
C SER A 512 -15.48 29.34 6.21
N THR A 513 -16.08 29.75 7.34
CA THR A 513 -15.48 29.69 8.68
C THR A 513 -15.10 28.27 9.13
N SER A 514 -15.76 27.26 8.57
CA SER A 514 -15.55 25.83 8.89
C SER A 514 -14.82 25.06 7.78
N ARG A 515 -14.37 25.75 6.73
CA ARG A 515 -13.71 25.16 5.56
C ARG A 515 -12.27 25.62 5.46
N SER A 516 -11.44 24.78 4.85
CA SER A 516 -10.06 25.15 4.54
C SER A 516 -10.03 26.28 3.51
N TYR A 517 -9.03 27.17 3.63
CA TYR A 517 -8.86 28.36 2.80
C TYR A 517 -9.02 28.08 1.29
N GLU A 518 -8.30 27.09 0.75
CA GLU A 518 -8.33 26.73 -0.68
C GLU A 518 -9.66 26.12 -1.17
N PHE A 519 -10.55 25.71 -0.26
CA PHE A 519 -11.75 24.93 -0.56
C PHE A 519 -13.00 25.61 0.02
N GLY A 520 -13.12 26.92 -0.23
CA GLY A 520 -14.29 27.72 0.11
C GLY A 520 -14.18 28.50 1.42
N GLY A 521 -13.01 28.50 2.06
CA GLY A 521 -12.71 29.35 3.22
C GLY A 521 -12.30 30.78 2.86
N ASP A 522 -11.90 31.03 1.61
CA ASP A 522 -11.46 32.31 1.06
C ASP A 522 -12.61 33.24 0.62
N ILE A 523 -13.86 32.79 0.70
CA ILE A 523 -15.06 33.47 0.15
C ILE A 523 -15.54 34.65 1.02
N ILE A 524 -14.83 35.00 2.09
CA ILE A 524 -15.21 36.10 2.98
C ILE A 524 -14.82 37.43 2.33
N ASP A 525 -15.82 38.22 1.95
CA ASP A 525 -15.63 39.64 1.61
C ASP A 525 -15.62 40.45 2.92
N PRO A 526 -14.47 41.04 3.34
CA PRO A 526 -14.39 41.84 4.56
C PRO A 526 -15.32 43.06 4.53
N ALA A 527 -15.75 43.51 3.34
CA ALA A 527 -16.64 44.65 3.19
C ALA A 527 -18.11 44.34 3.54
N LEU A 528 -18.47 43.04 3.64
CA LEU A 528 -19.82 42.57 4.01
C LEU A 528 -19.92 42.08 5.46
N ASP A 529 -18.81 42.13 6.21
CA ASP A 529 -18.76 41.65 7.59
C ASP A 529 -19.23 42.76 8.55
N GLU A 530 -20.42 42.62 9.12
CA GLU A 530 -20.95 43.52 10.14
C GLU A 530 -20.63 42.97 11.54
N VAL A 531 -20.24 43.86 12.46
CA VAL A 531 -20.00 43.48 13.86
C VAL A 531 -21.29 42.93 14.47
N TYR A 532 -21.32 41.62 14.71
CA TYR A 532 -22.44 40.95 15.37
C TYR A 532 -22.49 41.37 16.85
N VAL A 533 -23.42 42.27 17.19
CA VAL A 533 -23.73 42.59 18.59
C VAL A 533 -24.50 41.41 19.18
N ALA A 534 -23.80 40.61 19.97
CA ALA A 534 -24.33 39.39 20.54
C ALA A 534 -25.48 39.69 21.53
N ARG A 535 -26.54 38.87 21.52
CA ARG A 535 -27.78 39.12 22.31
C ARG A 535 -27.57 39.02 23.82
N ASP A 536 -26.48 38.39 24.23
CA ASP A 536 -25.97 38.21 25.58
C ASP A 536 -25.26 39.45 26.14
N CYS A 537 -24.91 40.44 25.31
CA CYS A 537 -24.42 41.73 25.78
C CYS A 537 -25.51 42.60 26.45
N GLN A 538 -26.75 42.09 26.60
CA GLN A 538 -27.86 42.75 27.29
C GLN A 538 -28.23 42.14 28.66
N ALA A 539 -27.49 41.16 29.19
CA ALA A 539 -27.79 40.61 30.51
C ALA A 539 -26.53 40.47 31.39
N ASP A 540 -26.43 41.35 32.39
CA ASP A 540 -25.50 41.20 33.51
C ASP A 540 -25.70 39.82 34.18
N ASN A 541 -24.58 39.11 34.40
CA ASN A 541 -24.40 37.84 35.10
C ASN A 541 -24.66 36.54 34.29
N GLN A 542 -23.63 35.98 33.68
CA GLN A 542 -23.45 34.52 33.62
C GLN A 542 -21.97 34.13 33.44
N ARG A 543 -21.49 33.24 34.30
CA ARG A 543 -20.10 32.75 34.36
C ARG A 543 -19.77 31.93 33.10
N CYS A 544 -18.58 32.11 32.54
CA CYS A 544 -18.14 31.41 31.35
C CYS A 544 -17.83 29.93 31.66
N PHE A 545 -17.93 29.05 30.66
CA PHE A 545 -17.54 27.63 30.81
C PHE A 545 -16.10 27.44 31.30
N GLY A 546 -15.19 28.37 30.97
CA GLY A 546 -13.83 28.38 31.52
C GLY A 546 -13.80 28.53 33.03
N ASP A 547 -14.64 29.40 33.60
CA ASP A 547 -14.73 29.60 35.06
C ASP A 547 -15.22 28.36 35.81
N LEU A 548 -15.94 27.46 35.14
CA LEU A 548 -16.43 26.20 35.71
C LEU A 548 -15.37 25.09 35.69
N ILE A 549 -14.45 25.12 34.72
CA ILE A 549 -13.34 24.16 34.62
C ILE A 549 -12.31 24.43 35.73
N ASP A 550 -12.04 25.71 36.04
CA ASP A 550 -11.08 26.13 37.06
C ASP A 550 -11.68 26.20 38.50
N LEU A 551 -12.90 25.69 38.68
CA LEU A 551 -13.65 25.85 39.92
C LEU A 551 -13.10 24.95 41.06
N SER A 552 -12.65 25.58 42.14
CA SER A 552 -12.10 24.88 43.32
C SER A 552 -13.20 24.40 44.28
N PHE A 553 -13.32 23.07 44.47
CA PHE A 553 -14.28 22.46 45.40
C PHE A 553 -14.16 22.98 46.85
N PRO A 554 -12.97 23.07 47.49
CA PRO A 554 -12.85 23.56 48.86
C PRO A 554 -13.43 24.96 49.09
N LYS A 555 -13.34 25.85 48.09
CA LYS A 555 -13.84 27.23 48.18
C LYS A 555 -15.34 27.35 47.91
N THR A 556 -15.92 26.41 47.17
CA THR A 556 -17.31 26.49 46.66
C THR A 556 -18.25 25.43 47.25
N TRP A 557 -17.72 24.52 48.07
CA TRP A 557 -18.46 23.41 48.68
C TRP A 557 -19.77 23.85 49.34
N GLY A 558 -19.75 24.91 50.17
CA GLY A 558 -20.95 25.38 50.86
C GLY A 558 -22.07 25.82 49.92
N SER A 559 -21.73 26.51 48.82
CA SER A 559 -22.68 26.95 47.81
C SER A 559 -23.23 25.79 46.99
N LEU A 560 -22.37 24.84 46.60
CA LEU A 560 -22.77 23.63 45.89
C LEU A 560 -23.64 22.71 46.76
N TYR A 561 -23.30 22.57 48.05
CA TYR A 561 -24.09 21.84 49.02
C TYR A 561 -25.48 22.45 49.18
N ASN A 562 -25.58 23.77 49.35
CA ASN A 562 -26.87 24.45 49.48
C ASN A 562 -27.71 24.37 48.19
N LEU A 563 -27.08 24.51 47.02
CA LEU A 563 -27.74 24.32 45.74
C LEU A 563 -28.34 22.91 45.65
N CYS A 564 -27.51 21.88 45.86
CA CYS A 564 -27.94 20.49 45.79
C CYS A 564 -29.00 20.17 46.84
N ARG A 565 -28.90 20.69 48.06
CA ARG A 565 -29.91 20.52 49.12
C ARG A 565 -31.30 21.04 48.70
N SER A 566 -31.33 22.13 47.93
CA SER A 566 -32.57 22.74 47.43
C SER A 566 -33.04 22.22 46.07
N SER A 567 -32.25 21.39 45.41
CA SER A 567 -32.54 20.89 44.07
C SER A 567 -33.38 19.61 44.12
N GLN A 568 -34.24 19.45 43.12
CA GLN A 568 -35.06 18.24 42.95
C GLN A 568 -34.77 17.59 41.60
N ARG A 569 -34.78 16.25 41.54
CA ARG A 569 -34.47 15.49 40.32
C ARG A 569 -35.34 15.87 39.13
N GLU A 570 -36.63 16.14 39.35
CA GLU A 570 -37.58 16.41 38.26
C GLU A 570 -37.38 17.79 37.62
N ARG A 571 -36.85 18.77 38.37
CA ARG A 571 -36.69 20.16 37.91
C ARG A 571 -35.27 20.46 37.45
N ASP A 572 -34.28 20.00 38.20
CA ASP A 572 -32.91 20.52 38.09
C ASP A 572 -31.92 19.55 37.48
N LEU A 573 -32.35 18.35 37.03
CA LEU A 573 -31.47 17.33 36.47
C LEU A 573 -30.53 17.88 35.40
N TYR A 574 -31.09 18.55 34.38
CA TYR A 574 -30.30 19.07 33.28
C TYR A 574 -29.39 20.24 33.72
N ASN A 575 -29.87 21.12 34.59
CA ASN A 575 -29.08 22.23 35.13
C ASN A 575 -27.86 21.73 35.91
N LEU A 576 -28.04 20.70 36.76
CA LEU A 576 -26.96 20.07 37.49
C LEU A 576 -26.01 19.29 36.56
N MET A 577 -26.52 18.67 35.48
CA MET A 577 -25.66 18.05 34.46
C MET A 577 -24.78 19.10 33.77
N PHE A 578 -25.35 20.24 33.34
CA PHE A 578 -24.59 21.31 32.71
C PHE A 578 -23.57 21.96 33.67
N LEU A 579 -23.82 21.95 34.98
CA LEU A 579 -22.88 22.45 35.98
C LEU A 579 -21.76 21.46 36.30
N PHE A 580 -22.09 20.19 36.56
CA PHE A 580 -21.11 19.21 37.04
C PHE A 580 -20.29 18.56 35.93
N CYS A 581 -20.77 18.48 34.69
CA CYS A 581 -19.99 17.92 33.58
C CYS A 581 -18.70 18.72 33.28
N PRO A 582 -18.73 20.08 33.18
CA PRO A 582 -17.51 20.87 33.03
C PRO A 582 -16.57 20.78 34.25
N ILE A 583 -17.12 20.76 35.46
CA ILE A 583 -16.32 20.62 36.70
C ILE A 583 -15.62 19.24 36.74
N ALA A 584 -16.33 18.17 36.34
CA ALA A 584 -15.78 16.83 36.24
C ALA A 584 -14.67 16.72 35.20
N PHE A 585 -14.78 17.49 34.12
CA PHE A 585 -13.76 17.55 33.06
C PHE A 585 -12.49 18.28 33.53
N GLY A 586 -12.62 19.34 34.33
CA GLY A 586 -11.47 20.10 34.83
C GLY A 586 -10.69 19.43 35.96
N GLN A 587 -11.29 18.52 36.72
CA GLN A 587 -10.65 17.89 37.89
C GLN A 587 -10.80 16.37 37.92
N GLU A 588 -9.69 15.63 37.76
CA GLU A 588 -9.66 14.16 37.72
C GLU A 588 -10.17 13.48 39.02
N ASP A 589 -9.96 14.11 40.19
CA ASP A 589 -10.32 13.56 41.51
C ASP A 589 -11.78 13.86 41.95
N SER A 590 -12.55 14.56 41.11
CA SER A 590 -13.90 15.03 41.42
C SER A 590 -15.05 14.00 41.46
N PRO A 591 -15.00 12.78 40.85
CA PRO A 591 -16.17 11.92 40.70
C PRO A 591 -16.85 11.52 42.03
N MET A 592 -16.06 11.26 43.08
CA MET A 592 -16.58 10.91 44.41
C MET A 592 -17.31 12.09 45.06
N ILE A 593 -16.76 13.30 44.90
CA ILE A 593 -17.31 14.54 45.45
C ILE A 593 -18.62 14.90 44.73
N ILE A 594 -18.63 14.83 43.40
CA ILE A 594 -19.82 15.08 42.57
C ILE A 594 -20.91 14.05 42.88
N ARG A 595 -20.56 12.76 43.01
CA ARG A 595 -21.52 11.71 43.39
C ARG A 595 -22.15 11.99 44.75
N THR A 596 -21.37 12.50 45.70
CA THR A 596 -21.88 12.89 47.02
C THR A 596 -22.80 14.11 46.93
N LEU A 597 -22.45 15.14 46.14
CA LEU A 597 -23.30 16.31 45.91
C LEU A 597 -24.63 15.94 45.22
N LEU A 598 -24.59 15.08 44.21
CA LEU A 598 -25.79 14.56 43.54
C LEU A 598 -26.66 13.71 44.49
N SER A 599 -26.04 13.01 45.45
CA SER A 599 -26.79 12.28 46.47
C SER A 599 -27.58 13.23 47.39
N PHE A 600 -27.10 14.46 47.63
CA PHE A 600 -27.88 15.48 48.33
C PHE A 600 -29.11 15.92 47.52
N ALA A 601 -28.95 16.13 46.20
CA ALA A 601 -30.03 16.59 45.33
C ALA A 601 -31.09 15.54 45.02
N PHE A 602 -30.74 14.26 44.97
CA PHE A 602 -31.65 13.22 44.48
C PHE A 602 -32.18 12.27 45.56
N SER A 603 -31.70 12.37 46.80
CA SER A 603 -32.18 11.51 47.89
C SER A 603 -33.46 12.00 48.57
N ASN A 604 -33.87 13.25 48.35
CA ASN A 604 -34.98 13.94 49.03
C ASN A 604 -34.89 13.94 50.57
N LYS A 605 -33.75 13.52 51.16
CA LYS A 605 -33.55 13.42 52.62
C LYS A 605 -32.94 14.69 53.24
N PHE A 606 -32.45 15.61 52.43
CA PHE A 606 -31.73 16.81 52.90
C PHE A 606 -32.55 18.09 52.75
N GLU A 607 -33.72 18.06 52.12
CA GLU A 607 -34.60 19.23 51.90
C GLU A 607 -35.04 19.87 53.23
N GLU A 608 -35.38 19.03 54.22
CA GLU A 608 -35.88 19.47 55.54
C GLU A 608 -34.76 19.85 56.54
N MET A 609 -33.50 19.55 56.25
CA MET A 609 -32.39 19.89 57.14
C MET A 609 -32.09 21.39 57.10
N PRO A 610 -31.84 22.08 58.23
CA PRO A 610 -31.51 23.50 58.22
C PRO A 610 -30.19 23.78 57.48
N ALA A 611 -30.10 24.94 56.80
CA ALA A 611 -28.85 25.38 56.20
C ALA A 611 -27.79 25.66 57.29
N PRO A 612 -26.48 25.54 56.98
CA PRO A 612 -25.42 25.97 57.90
C PRO A 612 -25.66 27.42 58.34
N GLN A 613 -25.53 27.68 59.64
CA GLN A 613 -25.88 28.98 60.24
C GLN A 613 -24.99 30.15 59.75
N TYR A 614 -23.82 29.85 59.19
CA TYR A 614 -22.86 30.84 58.71
C TYR A 614 -22.48 30.57 57.24
N PRO A 615 -22.22 31.61 56.44
CA PRO A 615 -21.90 31.46 55.02
C PRO A 615 -20.46 31.00 54.76
N THR A 616 -19.55 31.18 55.72
CA THR A 616 -18.13 30.83 55.59
C THR A 616 -17.61 30.18 56.87
N PHE A 617 -16.76 29.16 56.70
CA PHE A 617 -16.12 28.42 57.79
C PHE A 617 -14.63 28.30 57.51
N ASN A 618 -13.82 28.40 58.55
CA ASN A 618 -12.37 28.17 58.50
C ASN A 618 -12.07 26.85 59.22
N LEU A 619 -12.10 25.73 58.49
CA LEU A 619 -12.03 24.37 59.07
C LEU A 619 -10.62 23.90 59.41
N ASN A 620 -9.64 24.81 59.50
CA ASN A 620 -8.26 24.42 59.81
C ASN A 620 -8.14 23.87 61.24
N ASP A 621 -8.86 24.45 62.19
CA ASP A 621 -8.80 24.08 63.60
C ASP A 621 -10.21 23.90 64.19
N ASP A 622 -10.45 22.73 64.80
CA ASP A 622 -11.73 22.35 65.43
C ASP A 622 -11.82 22.70 66.92
N ALA A 623 -10.68 23.10 67.51
CA ALA A 623 -10.53 23.39 68.93
C ALA A 623 -9.33 24.34 69.13
N PRO A 624 -9.21 24.99 70.29
CA PRO A 624 -8.10 25.90 70.58
C PRO A 624 -6.74 25.21 70.45
N VAL A 625 -5.96 25.62 69.45
CA VAL A 625 -4.60 25.09 69.23
C VAL A 625 -3.60 25.91 70.05
N HIS A 626 -2.82 25.21 70.89
CA HIS A 626 -1.86 25.83 71.80
C HIS A 626 -0.85 26.75 71.09
N SER A 627 -0.36 26.38 69.91
CA SER A 627 0.61 27.17 69.14
C SER A 627 0.01 28.45 68.55
N SER A 628 -1.21 28.39 67.99
CA SER A 628 -1.92 29.55 67.43
C SER A 628 -2.25 30.58 68.52
N LEU A 629 -2.66 30.12 69.71
CA LEU A 629 -2.85 30.98 70.88
C LEU A 629 -1.55 31.59 71.38
N GLU A 630 -0.48 30.80 71.47
CA GLU A 630 0.84 31.32 71.87
C GLU A 630 1.33 32.41 70.92
N GLN A 631 1.19 32.21 69.61
CA GLN A 631 1.59 33.20 68.62
C GLN A 631 0.75 34.48 68.71
N ALA A 632 -0.56 34.34 68.86
CA ALA A 632 -1.47 35.46 69.06
C ALA A 632 -1.12 36.25 70.34
N LEU A 633 -0.88 35.55 71.46
CA LEU A 633 -0.51 36.14 72.74
C LEU A 633 0.87 36.79 72.70
N ARG A 634 1.89 36.16 72.09
CA ARG A 634 3.23 36.72 71.87
C ARG A 634 3.18 38.04 71.10
N SER A 635 2.31 38.11 70.08
CA SER A 635 2.14 39.33 69.29
C SER A 635 1.46 40.49 70.03
N CYS A 636 0.89 40.23 71.22
CA CYS A 636 0.24 41.22 72.08
C CYS A 636 1.10 41.61 73.29
N CYS A 637 2.34 41.11 73.37
CA CYS A 637 3.24 41.38 74.48
C CYS A 637 3.85 42.79 74.37
N GLN A 638 4.06 43.44 75.52
CA GLN A 638 4.74 44.73 75.57
C GLN A 638 6.18 44.58 75.05
N GLN A 639 6.66 45.54 74.27
CA GLN A 639 8.08 45.55 73.87
C GLN A 639 8.96 45.74 75.11
N PHE A 640 10.10 45.05 75.18
CA PHE A 640 11.10 45.26 76.22
C PHE A 640 11.68 46.69 76.10
N VAL A 641 11.28 47.62 76.98
CA VAL A 641 11.67 49.05 76.87
C VAL A 641 12.89 49.42 77.74
N LYS A 642 13.89 49.98 77.04
CA LYS A 642 15.01 50.90 77.33
C LYS A 642 15.66 50.99 78.74
N ARG A 643 16.94 50.58 78.73
CA ARG A 643 18.16 51.18 79.31
C ARG A 643 18.02 52.16 80.51
N PRO A 644 18.56 51.80 81.69
CA PRO A 644 18.88 52.77 82.72
C PRO A 644 19.99 53.72 82.23
N SER A 645 19.82 55.02 82.47
CA SER A 645 20.77 56.08 82.14
C SER A 645 22.05 55.90 82.98
N GLY A 646 23.12 55.35 82.40
CA GLY A 646 24.42 55.23 83.08
C GLY A 646 25.40 54.18 82.55
N PHE A 647 24.97 53.26 81.67
CA PHE A 647 25.85 52.19 81.16
C PHE A 647 26.49 52.51 79.79
N THR A 648 27.81 52.37 79.69
CA THR A 648 28.58 52.50 78.45
C THR A 648 28.33 51.30 77.53
N LYS A 649 28.11 51.59 76.25
CA LYS A 649 27.73 50.60 75.22
C LYS A 649 28.90 49.65 74.93
N GLY A 650 28.74 48.36 75.24
CA GLY A 650 29.65 47.31 74.73
C GLY A 650 30.65 46.70 75.71
N SER A 651 30.52 46.93 77.03
CA SER A 651 31.32 46.17 78.01
C SER A 651 30.85 44.71 78.13
N THR A 652 31.76 43.79 78.49
CA THR A 652 31.42 42.37 78.71
C THR A 652 30.36 42.20 79.81
N GLN A 653 30.34 43.11 80.79
CA GLN A 653 29.33 43.17 81.84
C GLN A 653 27.96 43.68 81.35
N ASP A 654 27.91 44.65 80.43
CA ASP A 654 26.67 45.15 79.79
C ASP A 654 26.04 44.09 78.88
N VAL A 655 26.84 43.26 78.19
CA VAL A 655 26.34 42.14 77.39
C VAL A 655 25.76 41.02 78.27
N LYS A 656 26.46 40.64 79.35
CA LYS A 656 25.99 39.60 80.28
C LYS A 656 24.73 40.04 81.03
N TRP A 657 24.71 41.26 81.56
CA TRP A 657 23.53 41.88 82.18
C TRP A 657 22.32 41.93 81.23
N ARG A 658 22.53 42.34 79.96
CA ARG A 658 21.46 42.35 78.95
C ARG A 658 20.94 40.95 78.64
N ASN A 659 21.82 39.94 78.54
CA ASN A 659 21.41 38.57 78.24
C ASN A 659 20.69 37.93 79.44
N ASP A 660 21.12 38.18 80.67
CA ASP A 660 20.52 37.63 81.88
C ASP A 660 19.15 38.27 82.18
N LEU A 661 19.00 39.60 82.01
CA LEU A 661 17.68 40.26 82.15
C LEU A 661 16.73 39.90 81.03
N ARG A 662 17.23 39.78 79.79
CA ARG A 662 16.40 39.36 78.66
C ARG A 662 15.97 37.92 78.83
N SER A 663 16.84 37.03 79.32
CA SER A 663 16.50 35.66 79.66
C SER A 663 15.47 35.59 80.79
N ALA A 664 15.59 36.41 81.84
CA ALA A 664 14.60 36.49 82.91
C ALA A 664 13.24 37.03 82.43
N TYR A 665 13.26 38.07 81.59
CA TYR A 665 12.07 38.63 80.95
C TYR A 665 11.39 37.62 80.01
N ASP A 666 12.16 36.94 79.14
CA ASP A 666 11.64 35.94 78.22
C ASP A 666 11.08 34.72 78.96
N LYS A 667 11.68 34.36 80.12
CA LYS A 667 11.19 33.29 81.00
C LYS A 667 9.90 33.66 81.72
N ASP A 668 9.79 34.90 82.23
CA ASP A 668 8.56 35.41 82.84
C ASP A 668 7.44 35.57 81.80
N LEU A 669 7.75 36.12 80.62
CA LEU A 669 6.84 36.24 79.49
C LEU A 669 6.30 34.87 79.04
N SER A 670 7.19 33.89 78.88
CA SER A 670 6.79 32.52 78.51
C SER A 670 5.92 31.88 79.57
N SER A 671 6.16 32.17 80.85
CA SER A 671 5.36 31.66 81.98
C SER A 671 3.97 32.30 82.00
N GLN A 672 3.86 33.61 81.78
CA GLN A 672 2.57 34.32 81.70
C GLN A 672 1.75 33.91 80.47
N ILE A 673 2.39 33.74 79.31
CA ILE A 673 1.73 33.23 78.09
C ILE A 673 1.23 31.82 78.33
N LYS A 674 2.02 30.95 78.96
CA LYS A 674 1.61 29.58 79.27
C LYS A 674 0.41 29.55 80.21
N LEU A 675 0.43 30.34 81.29
CA LEU A 675 -0.70 30.47 82.22
C LEU A 675 -1.96 31.01 81.53
N CYS A 676 -1.82 32.05 80.71
CA CYS A 676 -2.93 32.63 79.96
C CYS A 676 -3.52 31.63 78.97
N ARG A 677 -2.67 30.97 78.18
CA ARG A 677 -3.04 29.91 77.25
C ARG A 677 -3.78 28.76 77.94
N ASP A 678 -3.24 28.23 79.04
CA ASP A 678 -3.83 27.10 79.76
C ASP A 678 -5.19 27.49 80.37
N SER A 679 -5.31 28.72 80.88
CA SER A 679 -6.58 29.26 81.35
C SER A 679 -7.61 29.43 80.23
N LEU A 680 -7.21 29.89 79.04
CA LEU A 680 -8.09 30.05 77.89
C LEU A 680 -8.58 28.69 77.35
N VAL A 681 -7.67 27.72 77.23
CA VAL A 681 -8.00 26.36 76.77
C VAL A 681 -8.96 25.66 77.74
N SER A 682 -8.78 25.83 79.05
CA SER A 682 -9.66 25.23 80.06
C SER A 682 -11.11 25.71 80.03
N GLN A 683 -11.36 26.89 79.43
CA GLN A 683 -12.68 27.51 79.33
C GLN A 683 -13.43 27.10 78.06
N TRP A 684 -12.80 26.33 77.17
CA TRP A 684 -13.43 25.77 75.99
C TRP A 684 -14.50 24.72 76.37
N PRO A 685 -15.70 24.70 75.77
CA PRO A 685 -16.15 25.48 74.60
C PRO A 685 -16.90 26.76 74.98
N CYS A 686 -16.36 27.92 74.59
CA CYS A 686 -17.01 29.22 74.78
C CYS A 686 -16.72 30.15 73.59
N ARG A 687 -17.62 31.10 73.29
CA ARG A 687 -17.43 32.08 72.21
C ARG A 687 -16.43 33.18 72.56
N SER A 688 -16.37 33.59 73.83
CA SER A 688 -15.49 34.65 74.33
C SER A 688 -15.02 34.29 75.74
N PRO A 689 -13.79 33.78 75.90
CA PRO A 689 -13.22 33.43 77.20
C PRO A 689 -12.69 34.68 77.93
N PRO A 690 -13.05 34.91 79.20
CA PRO A 690 -12.39 35.94 80.00
C PRO A 690 -10.91 35.62 80.25
N LEU A 691 -10.07 36.66 80.13
CA LEU A 691 -8.64 36.58 80.45
C LEU A 691 -8.41 36.58 81.98
N PRO A 692 -7.38 35.85 82.46
CA PRO A 692 -6.97 35.86 83.87
C PRO A 692 -6.74 37.29 84.42
N PRO A 693 -6.79 37.46 85.76
CA PRO A 693 -6.69 38.78 86.38
C PRO A 693 -5.38 39.50 86.07
N LYS A 694 -5.43 40.84 86.01
CA LYS A 694 -4.37 41.72 85.50
C LYS A 694 -3.01 41.55 86.19
N ASN A 695 -2.99 41.10 87.45
CA ASN A 695 -1.78 40.84 88.22
C ASN A 695 -0.99 39.61 87.72
N LEU A 696 -1.65 38.65 87.06
CA LEU A 696 -1.01 37.42 86.56
C LEU A 696 -0.49 37.53 85.12
N ILE A 697 -0.89 38.58 84.40
CA ILE A 697 -0.55 38.78 82.98
C ILE A 697 -0.11 40.22 82.73
N ALA A 698 0.85 40.71 83.53
CA ALA A 698 1.30 42.09 83.48
C ALA A 698 1.98 42.46 82.15
N LEU A 699 2.58 41.49 81.45
CA LEU A 699 3.37 41.71 80.24
C LEU A 699 2.57 41.65 78.93
N ILE A 700 1.29 41.23 78.97
CA ILE A 700 0.44 41.11 77.78
C ILE A 700 -0.59 42.26 77.77
N ASN A 701 -0.72 42.94 76.63
CA ASN A 701 -1.75 43.95 76.43
C ASN A 701 -3.14 43.28 76.43
N ARG A 702 -3.94 43.54 77.47
CA ARG A 702 -5.24 42.89 77.69
C ARG A 702 -6.23 43.14 76.56
N ASP A 703 -6.35 44.37 76.06
CA ASP A 703 -7.35 44.74 75.06
C ASP A 703 -7.03 44.09 73.70
N SER A 704 -5.75 44.09 73.33
CA SER A 704 -5.29 43.44 72.09
C SER A 704 -5.37 41.92 72.17
N ALA A 705 -5.05 41.34 73.33
CA ALA A 705 -5.15 39.90 73.56
C ALA A 705 -6.59 39.43 73.56
N LEU A 706 -7.51 40.19 74.20
CA LEU A 706 -8.93 39.87 74.23
C LEU A 706 -9.51 39.89 72.82
N HIS A 707 -9.29 40.95 72.05
CA HIS A 707 -9.80 41.05 70.67
C HIS A 707 -9.30 39.92 69.77
N LYS A 708 -8.02 39.53 69.85
CA LYS A 708 -7.46 38.44 69.03
C LYS A 708 -7.93 37.06 69.50
N CYS A 709 -7.99 36.83 70.80
CA CYS A 709 -8.47 35.56 71.34
C CYS A 709 -9.97 35.40 71.09
N ASP A 710 -10.77 36.45 71.23
CA ASP A 710 -12.20 36.44 70.88
C ASP A 710 -12.43 36.15 69.39
N GLY A 711 -11.59 36.69 68.50
CA GLY A 711 -11.64 36.35 67.07
C GLY A 711 -11.42 34.86 66.81
N LEU A 712 -10.38 34.28 67.40
CA LEU A 712 -10.04 32.86 67.25
C LEU A 712 -11.09 31.95 67.90
N PHE A 713 -11.52 32.25 69.13
CA PHE A 713 -12.56 31.48 69.83
C PHE A 713 -13.92 31.61 69.14
N ALA A 714 -14.24 32.76 68.52
CA ALA A 714 -15.44 32.88 67.70
C ALA A 714 -15.39 32.00 66.45
N GLU A 715 -14.24 31.87 65.78
CA GLU A 715 -14.07 30.94 64.65
C GLU A 715 -14.15 29.47 65.07
N TRP A 716 -13.42 29.09 66.13
CA TRP A 716 -13.51 27.73 66.66
C TRP A 716 -14.92 27.40 67.13
N TYR A 717 -15.62 28.35 67.76
CA TYR A 717 -16.98 28.14 68.26
C TYR A 717 -17.98 27.97 67.11
N LYS A 718 -17.80 28.69 66.00
CA LYS A 718 -18.55 28.45 64.75
C LYS A 718 -18.31 27.03 64.22
N ASN A 719 -17.06 26.55 64.21
CA ASN A 719 -16.74 25.19 63.78
C ASN A 719 -17.32 24.13 64.74
N TYR A 720 -17.28 24.38 66.05
CA TYR A 720 -17.89 23.53 67.07
C TYR A 720 -19.40 23.39 66.86
N GLN A 721 -20.11 24.49 66.53
CA GLN A 721 -21.54 24.46 66.21
C GLN A 721 -21.86 23.80 64.87
N PHE A 722 -20.92 23.83 63.91
CA PHE A 722 -21.07 23.17 62.61
C PHE A 722 -20.84 21.64 62.69
N LYS A 723 -20.05 21.17 63.65
CA LYS A 723 -19.68 19.76 63.81
C LYS A 723 -20.88 18.81 64.03
N PRO A 724 -21.91 19.13 64.85
CA PRO A 724 -23.15 18.34 64.91
C PRO A 724 -23.86 18.23 63.56
N HIS A 725 -23.94 19.33 62.80
CA HIS A 725 -24.57 19.36 61.48
C HIS A 725 -23.86 18.41 60.50
N ILE A 726 -22.52 18.44 60.45
CA ILE A 726 -21.76 17.49 59.60
C ILE A 726 -21.99 16.03 60.05
N LYS A 727 -22.02 15.76 61.36
CA LYS A 727 -22.27 14.40 61.86
C LYS A 727 -23.64 13.87 61.47
N GLU A 728 -24.66 14.73 61.48
CA GLU A 728 -26.01 14.39 61.04
C GLU A 728 -26.05 14.10 59.53
N VAL A 729 -25.45 14.97 58.71
CA VAL A 729 -25.31 14.76 57.26
C VAL A 729 -24.58 13.45 56.97
N GLN A 730 -23.47 13.17 57.66
CA GLN A 730 -22.70 11.93 57.51
C GLN A 730 -23.48 10.70 57.98
N GLY A 731 -24.31 10.82 59.02
CA GLY A 731 -25.21 9.76 59.48
C GLY A 731 -26.24 9.37 58.42
N ILE A 732 -26.86 10.37 57.77
CA ILE A 732 -27.82 10.15 56.68
C ILE A 732 -27.10 9.51 55.46
N LEU A 733 -25.93 10.01 55.09
CA LEU A 733 -25.10 9.43 54.01
C LEU A 733 -24.70 7.97 54.30
N ALA A 734 -24.23 7.67 55.51
CA ALA A 734 -23.85 6.31 55.91
C ALA A 734 -25.05 5.35 55.90
N GLY A 735 -26.24 5.83 56.28
CA GLY A 735 -27.48 5.07 56.16
C GLY A 735 -27.87 4.76 54.72
N MET A 736 -27.58 5.65 53.77
CA MET A 736 -27.80 5.39 52.33
C MET A 736 -26.81 4.38 51.77
N TRP A 737 -25.53 4.47 52.16
CA TRP A 737 -24.49 3.56 51.65
C TRP A 737 -24.55 2.14 52.26
N CYS A 738 -25.22 1.94 53.39
CA CYS A 738 -25.40 0.61 54.00
C CYS A 738 -26.54 -0.23 53.37
N GLN A 739 -27.43 0.34 52.55
CA GLN A 739 -28.56 -0.40 51.96
C GLN A 739 -28.38 -0.82 50.49
N GLU A 740 -27.29 -0.43 49.82
CA GLU A 740 -27.07 -0.69 48.38
C GLU A 740 -25.83 -1.55 48.04
N ASN A 741 -25.53 -2.56 48.86
CA ASN A 741 -24.70 -3.71 48.45
C ASN A 741 -25.53 -4.91 47.95
N ARG A 742 -26.71 -4.64 47.37
CA ARG A 742 -27.55 -5.65 46.69
C ARG A 742 -28.13 -5.16 45.35
N LEU A 743 -27.40 -4.33 44.62
CA LEU A 743 -27.64 -4.15 43.20
C LEU A 743 -26.48 -4.78 42.43
N HIS A 744 -26.82 -5.80 41.65
CA HIS A 744 -25.92 -6.50 40.76
C HIS A 744 -25.05 -5.52 39.98
N ARG A 745 -23.74 -5.55 40.24
CA ARG A 745 -22.74 -5.11 39.27
C ARG A 745 -22.86 -6.06 38.07
N GLN A 746 -23.74 -5.74 37.14
CA GLN A 746 -23.64 -6.25 35.78
C GLN A 746 -22.40 -5.57 35.19
N GLU A 747 -21.26 -6.25 35.35
CA GLU A 747 -20.25 -6.20 34.29
C GLU A 747 -20.98 -6.55 33.00
N ASN A 748 -20.79 -5.75 31.95
CA ASN A 748 -21.22 -6.09 30.60
C ASN A 748 -20.49 -7.37 30.16
N ARG A 749 -21.00 -8.52 30.58
CA ARG A 749 -20.83 -9.78 29.88
C ARG A 749 -21.78 -9.71 28.70
N ILE A 750 -21.19 -9.66 27.51
CA ILE A 750 -21.87 -10.02 26.27
C ILE A 750 -22.42 -11.43 26.48
N ILE A 751 -23.72 -11.55 26.70
CA ILE A 751 -24.43 -12.82 26.66
C ILE A 751 -24.64 -13.10 25.18
N GLU A 752 -23.74 -13.88 24.58
CA GLU A 752 -24.06 -14.61 23.36
C GLU A 752 -25.19 -15.58 23.71
N ALA A 753 -26.31 -15.46 23.01
CA ALA A 753 -27.40 -16.40 23.12
C ALA A 753 -26.95 -17.78 22.61
N GLN A 754 -26.52 -18.66 23.53
CA GLN A 754 -26.44 -20.09 23.27
C GLN A 754 -27.84 -20.68 23.45
N SER A 755 -28.52 -20.92 22.35
CA SER A 755 -29.61 -21.90 22.31
C SER A 755 -28.97 -23.27 22.09
N GLU A 756 -29.02 -24.10 23.13
CA GLU A 756 -28.75 -25.54 23.03
C GLU A 756 -29.82 -26.19 22.15
N PHE A 757 -29.47 -26.42 20.89
CA PHE A 757 -29.97 -27.60 20.17
C PHE A 757 -28.85 -28.64 20.16
N LEU A 758 -29.08 -29.74 20.87
CA LEU A 758 -28.28 -30.96 20.80
C LEU A 758 -28.25 -31.49 19.37
N GLN A 759 -27.23 -31.12 18.60
CA GLN A 759 -26.73 -31.90 17.48
C GLN A 759 -25.30 -32.31 17.78
N LYS A 760 -25.09 -33.61 18.01
CA LYS A 760 -23.75 -34.21 18.10
C LYS A 760 -23.04 -34.00 16.76
N LYS A 761 -22.21 -32.96 16.67
CA LYS A 761 -21.18 -32.83 15.64
C LYS A 761 -19.89 -33.53 16.12
N PRO A 762 -19.15 -34.23 15.25
CA PRO A 762 -17.84 -34.74 15.61
C PRO A 762 -16.90 -33.57 15.98
N PRO A 763 -15.96 -33.77 16.92
CA PRO A 763 -15.07 -32.72 17.38
C PRO A 763 -14.26 -32.15 16.22
N GLY A 764 -14.32 -30.83 16.03
CA GLY A 764 -13.51 -30.12 15.05
C GLY A 764 -12.04 -30.08 15.49
N LEU A 765 -11.10 -30.01 14.52
CA LEU A 765 -9.65 -29.96 14.72
C LEU A 765 -9.21 -29.02 15.87
N SER A 766 -9.89 -27.88 16.06
CA SER A 766 -9.64 -26.91 17.13
C SER A 766 -9.81 -27.48 18.55
N SER A 767 -10.79 -28.38 18.74
CA SER A 767 -11.02 -29.06 20.03
C SER A 767 -10.01 -30.17 20.30
N LEU A 768 -9.43 -30.75 19.25
CA LEU A 768 -8.30 -31.68 19.32
C LEU A 768 -7.00 -30.94 19.70
N PHE A 769 -6.75 -29.78 19.10
CA PHE A 769 -5.58 -28.95 19.41
C PHE A 769 -5.61 -28.34 20.81
N GLY A 770 -6.80 -28.10 21.39
CA GLY A 770 -6.94 -27.60 22.76
C GLY A 770 -6.55 -28.59 23.86
N THR A 771 -6.34 -29.87 23.53
CA THR A 771 -5.87 -30.90 24.48
C THR A 771 -4.35 -31.03 24.56
N PHE A 772 -3.61 -30.38 23.66
CA PHE A 772 -2.16 -30.39 23.66
C PHE A 772 -1.62 -29.22 24.50
N GLU A 773 -0.99 -29.52 25.64
CA GLU A 773 -0.22 -28.52 26.40
C GLU A 773 0.96 -28.02 25.54
N ALA A 774 1.09 -26.70 25.43
CA ALA A 774 2.14 -26.07 24.63
C ALA A 774 3.53 -26.43 25.20
N PRO A 775 4.50 -26.87 24.37
CA PRO A 775 5.85 -27.17 24.85
C PRO A 775 6.55 -25.89 25.31
N ILE A 776 7.06 -25.90 26.54
CA ILE A 776 7.89 -24.81 27.07
C ILE A 776 9.27 -24.93 26.42
N LEU A 777 9.62 -23.95 25.58
CA LEU A 777 10.95 -23.83 24.98
C LEU A 777 11.87 -23.03 25.92
N GLY A 778 13.14 -23.42 25.99
CA GLY A 778 14.15 -22.67 26.77
C GLY A 778 14.50 -21.32 26.12
N ASP A 779 14.97 -20.37 26.94
CA ASP A 779 15.29 -19.01 26.50
C ASP A 779 16.40 -18.96 25.44
N CYS A 780 16.25 -18.01 24.50
CA CYS A 780 17.23 -17.76 23.45
C CYS A 780 18.47 -17.05 24.03
N PRO A 781 19.70 -17.42 23.63
CA PRO A 781 20.91 -16.73 24.09
C PRO A 781 20.89 -15.25 23.64
N PRO A 782 21.39 -14.32 24.47
CA PRO A 782 21.38 -12.89 24.17
C PRO A 782 22.27 -12.55 22.97
N PRO A 783 21.91 -11.53 22.18
CA PRO A 783 22.67 -11.15 20.99
C PRO A 783 24.09 -10.65 21.32
N LEU A 784 25.04 -10.88 20.42
CA LEU A 784 26.39 -10.32 20.50
C LEU A 784 26.30 -8.79 20.43
N THR A 785 26.80 -8.09 21.45
CA THR A 785 26.76 -6.62 21.55
C THR A 785 28.17 -6.02 21.49
N CYS A 786 28.32 -4.86 20.85
CA CYS A 786 29.56 -4.09 20.78
C CYS A 786 29.24 -2.60 21.01
N LYS A 787 30.09 -1.88 21.76
CA LYS A 787 29.91 -0.45 22.06
C LYS A 787 30.73 0.41 21.09
N ARG A 788 30.11 1.45 20.53
CA ARG A 788 30.76 2.45 19.64
C ARG A 788 31.13 3.70 20.43
N PHE A 789 32.23 4.37 20.06
CA PHE A 789 32.63 5.66 20.64
C PHE A 789 32.03 6.83 19.84
N SER A 790 31.63 7.91 20.53
CA SER A 790 31.06 9.13 19.97
C SER A 790 32.12 10.23 19.85
N VAL A 791 32.10 11.01 18.76
CA VAL A 791 32.96 12.20 18.60
C VAL A 791 32.08 13.45 18.44
N PRO A 792 32.45 14.63 18.99
CA PRO A 792 31.67 15.86 18.87
C PRO A 792 31.54 16.33 17.41
N ASN A 793 30.33 16.75 17.03
CA ASN A 793 30.00 17.13 15.66
C ASN A 793 30.68 18.47 15.30
N ALA A 794 31.72 18.46 14.45
CA ALA A 794 32.44 19.66 14.05
C ALA A 794 31.72 20.41 12.92
N TYR A 795 30.60 21.07 13.23
CA TYR A 795 30.09 22.13 12.37
C TYR A 795 30.86 23.42 12.68
N HIS A 796 31.82 23.76 11.82
CA HIS A 796 32.43 25.09 11.78
C HIS A 796 31.42 26.09 11.21
N GLY A 797 30.65 26.74 12.07
CA GLY A 797 29.85 27.93 11.75
C GLY A 797 29.69 28.77 13.01
N ASP A 798 29.93 30.07 12.93
CA ASP A 798 29.87 30.99 14.07
C ASP A 798 28.48 30.96 14.71
N TYR A 799 28.39 30.27 15.85
CA TYR A 799 27.18 30.15 16.64
C TYR A 799 26.84 31.42 17.43
N GLU A 800 27.71 32.44 17.39
CA GLU A 800 27.53 33.70 18.11
C GLU A 800 26.38 34.54 17.54
N ASP A 801 26.22 34.58 16.21
CA ASP A 801 25.12 35.31 15.56
C ASP A 801 23.75 34.72 15.91
N LEU A 802 23.66 33.39 15.98
CA LEU A 802 22.42 32.69 16.32
C LEU A 802 22.07 32.87 17.81
N ASP A 803 23.06 32.88 18.71
CA ASP A 803 22.85 33.11 20.13
C ASP A 803 22.38 34.56 20.42
N SER A 804 22.88 35.52 19.64
CA SER A 804 22.42 36.92 19.66
C SER A 804 20.95 37.04 19.26
N ILE A 805 20.55 36.42 18.15
CA ILE A 805 19.16 36.45 17.64
C ILE A 805 18.19 35.79 18.64
N ILE A 806 18.58 34.67 19.26
CA ILE A 806 17.73 34.00 20.25
C ILE A 806 17.54 34.88 21.49
N SER A 807 18.58 35.61 21.91
CA SER A 807 18.51 36.55 23.04
C SER A 807 17.55 37.72 22.76
N ASP A 808 17.54 38.25 21.54
CA ASP A 808 16.62 39.33 21.13
C ASP A 808 15.15 38.87 21.11
N VAL A 809 14.90 37.62 20.72
CA VAL A 809 13.55 37.03 20.72
C VAL A 809 13.06 36.78 22.15
N GLU A 810 13.93 36.39 23.08
CA GLU A 810 13.61 36.24 24.50
C GLU A 810 13.32 37.57 25.22
N LEU A 811 13.96 38.66 24.79
CA LEU A 811 13.76 40.01 25.35
C LEU A 811 12.52 40.72 24.78
N SER A 812 11.80 40.10 23.83
CA SER A 812 10.60 40.66 23.23
C SER A 812 9.41 40.68 24.21
N PRO A 813 8.52 41.70 24.16
CA PRO A 813 7.51 41.94 25.19
C PRO A 813 6.26 41.03 25.13
N GLY A 814 6.11 40.17 24.12
CA GLY A 814 4.95 39.28 23.98
C GLY A 814 5.19 37.89 24.56
N SER A 815 4.23 37.34 25.31
CA SER A 815 4.41 36.05 26.01
C SER A 815 4.67 34.87 25.06
N ILE A 816 4.09 34.89 23.85
CA ILE A 816 4.29 33.84 22.84
C ILE A 816 5.71 33.91 22.25
N GLN A 817 6.26 35.12 22.05
CA GLN A 817 7.62 35.27 21.55
C GLN A 817 8.65 34.89 22.61
N GLN A 818 8.38 35.15 23.89
CA GLN A 818 9.20 34.68 25.01
C GLN A 818 9.17 33.15 25.14
N GLU A 819 7.98 32.54 25.05
CA GLU A 819 7.84 31.08 25.08
C GLU A 819 8.50 30.43 23.85
N TYR A 820 8.40 31.05 22.68
CA TYR A 820 9.10 30.60 21.48
C TYR A 820 10.62 30.75 21.61
N GLY A 821 11.12 31.88 22.12
CA GLY A 821 12.54 32.14 22.34
C GLY A 821 13.17 31.17 23.33
N THR A 822 12.48 30.90 24.44
CA THR A 822 12.92 29.92 25.46
C THR A 822 12.99 28.50 24.91
N ASN A 823 11.98 28.07 24.15
CA ASN A 823 11.99 26.78 23.46
C ASN A 823 13.10 26.69 22.38
N LEU A 824 13.38 27.79 21.67
CA LEU A 824 14.47 27.85 20.70
C LEU A 824 15.84 27.75 21.38
N ARG A 825 16.00 28.35 22.56
CA ARG A 825 17.22 28.24 23.37
C ARG A 825 17.45 26.83 23.90
N GLU A 826 16.40 26.08 24.24
CA GLU A 826 16.53 24.65 24.56
C GLU A 826 16.95 23.81 23.35
N SER A 827 16.40 24.11 22.17
CA SER A 827 16.77 23.42 20.93
C SER A 827 18.21 23.72 20.52
N PHE A 828 18.67 24.96 20.69
CA PHE A 828 20.05 25.37 20.43
C PHE A 828 21.06 24.71 21.39
N LYS A 829 20.73 24.59 22.68
CA LYS A 829 21.53 23.82 23.65
C LYS A 829 21.63 22.34 23.25
N SER A 830 20.55 21.78 22.71
CA SER A 830 20.52 20.40 22.24
C SER A 830 21.39 20.20 20.99
N LEU A 831 21.37 21.14 20.05
CA LEU A 831 22.21 21.12 18.85
C LEU A 831 23.71 21.22 19.19
N ARG A 832 24.09 22.05 20.17
CA ARG A 832 25.49 22.19 20.62
C ARG A 832 26.02 20.92 21.31
N ASN A 833 25.13 20.11 21.86
CA ASN A 833 25.45 18.87 22.56
C ASN A 833 25.36 17.62 21.66
N ASP A 834 25.07 17.78 20.36
CA ASP A 834 24.91 16.67 19.45
C ASP A 834 26.28 16.05 19.07
N SER A 835 26.40 14.73 19.19
CA SER A 835 27.63 13.98 18.90
C SER A 835 27.32 12.86 17.91
N THR A 836 28.12 12.77 16.84
CA THR A 836 27.92 11.77 15.80
C THR A 836 28.76 10.52 16.09
N MET A 837 28.18 9.35 15.79
CA MET A 837 28.84 8.06 15.99
C MET A 837 29.66 7.70 14.75
N GLU A 838 30.96 7.42 14.92
CA GLU A 838 31.78 6.92 13.81
C GLU A 838 31.35 5.52 13.36
N ILE A 839 31.39 5.30 12.05
CA ILE A 839 31.23 3.98 11.43
C ILE A 839 32.58 3.28 11.51
N PRO A 840 32.71 2.13 12.21
CA PRO A 840 34.00 1.46 12.32
C PRO A 840 34.45 0.97 10.94
N LEU A 841 35.71 1.21 10.60
CA LEU A 841 36.36 0.85 9.34
C LEU A 841 36.49 -0.67 9.09
N GLY A 842 35.94 -1.52 9.99
CA GLY A 842 35.97 -2.98 9.87
C GLY A 842 34.95 -3.67 10.78
N PHE A 843 34.66 -4.95 10.47
CA PHE A 843 33.69 -5.77 11.19
C PHE A 843 34.23 -6.15 12.60
N PRO A 844 33.48 -5.89 13.70
CA PRO A 844 34.04 -5.89 15.06
C PRO A 844 34.20 -7.27 15.72
N PHE A 845 33.90 -8.36 15.01
CA PHE A 845 33.99 -9.72 15.55
C PHE A 845 34.83 -10.61 14.63
N GLU A 846 35.79 -11.33 15.19
CA GLU A 846 36.57 -12.32 14.43
C GLU A 846 35.68 -13.49 13.97
N LEU A 847 36.03 -14.08 12.82
CA LEU A 847 35.26 -15.15 12.20
C LEU A 847 34.99 -16.30 13.19
N GLY A 848 35.97 -16.67 14.03
CA GLY A 848 35.85 -17.75 15.02
C GLY A 848 34.76 -17.52 16.08
N VAL A 849 34.50 -16.28 16.47
CA VAL A 849 33.44 -15.91 17.44
C VAL A 849 32.07 -16.10 16.79
N LEU A 850 31.94 -15.70 15.52
CA LEU A 850 30.71 -15.87 14.74
C LEU A 850 30.40 -17.35 14.48
N THR A 851 31.43 -18.16 14.15
CA THR A 851 31.23 -19.60 13.94
C THR A 851 30.77 -20.30 15.21
N SER A 852 31.33 -19.93 16.36
CA SER A 852 30.96 -20.49 17.66
C SER A 852 29.55 -20.09 18.08
N TYR A 853 29.16 -18.81 17.92
CA TYR A 853 27.82 -18.35 18.20
C TYR A 853 26.77 -18.98 17.26
N ARG A 854 27.10 -19.14 15.98
CA ARG A 854 26.26 -19.84 14.99
C ARG A 854 26.07 -21.31 15.34
N ALA A 855 27.12 -22.00 15.82
CA ALA A 855 27.02 -23.39 16.26
C ALA A 855 26.09 -23.51 17.47
N HIS A 856 26.22 -22.60 18.43
CA HIS A 856 25.37 -22.56 19.63
C HIS A 856 23.89 -22.30 19.29
N LEU A 857 23.60 -21.34 18.40
CA LEU A 857 22.24 -21.09 17.90
C LEU A 857 21.65 -22.31 17.17
N ARG A 858 22.44 -22.97 16.31
CA ARG A 858 22.02 -24.20 15.62
C ARG A 858 21.67 -25.31 16.60
N GLN A 859 22.46 -25.47 17.66
CA GLN A 859 22.20 -26.48 18.68
C GLN A 859 20.91 -26.18 19.45
N ASN A 860 20.64 -24.92 19.79
CA ASN A 860 19.38 -24.54 20.44
C ASN A 860 18.16 -24.73 19.53
N VAL A 861 18.27 -24.42 18.24
CA VAL A 861 17.19 -24.70 17.27
C VAL A 861 16.92 -26.20 17.16
N ASN A 862 17.98 -27.02 17.08
CA ASN A 862 17.83 -28.47 17.01
C ASN A 862 17.18 -29.04 18.28
N ASN A 863 17.54 -28.52 19.46
CA ASN A 863 16.94 -28.91 20.74
C ASN A 863 15.46 -28.48 20.83
N ALA A 864 15.13 -27.26 20.40
CA ALA A 864 13.75 -26.78 20.34
C ALA A 864 12.88 -27.64 19.39
N LEU A 865 13.41 -27.96 18.21
CA LEU A 865 12.74 -28.85 17.26
C LEU A 865 12.57 -30.27 17.82
N ALA A 866 13.55 -30.80 18.55
CA ALA A 866 13.43 -32.10 19.21
C ALA A 866 12.31 -32.13 20.26
N ILE A 867 12.20 -31.07 21.08
CA ILE A 867 11.13 -30.90 22.10
C ILE A 867 9.76 -30.81 21.42
N ILE A 868 9.64 -30.00 20.36
CA ILE A 868 8.40 -29.89 19.57
C ILE A 868 8.02 -31.25 18.98
N THR A 869 9.00 -31.98 18.43
CA THR A 869 8.77 -33.29 17.81
C THR A 869 8.35 -34.35 18.83
N THR A 870 8.83 -34.28 20.08
CA THR A 870 8.43 -35.19 21.16
C THR A 870 7.05 -34.84 21.73
N SER A 871 6.71 -33.55 21.84
CA SER A 871 5.41 -33.10 22.32
C SER A 871 4.27 -33.29 21.31
N LEU A 872 4.59 -33.34 20.01
CA LEU A 872 3.63 -33.61 18.93
C LEU A 872 3.45 -35.11 18.62
N ARG A 873 4.12 -36.03 19.35
CA ARG A 873 3.85 -37.47 19.23
C ARG A 873 2.53 -37.81 19.92
N PRO A 874 1.59 -38.50 19.25
CA PRO A 874 0.29 -38.84 19.82
C PRO A 874 0.46 -39.77 21.04
N ARG A 875 -0.18 -39.42 22.18
CA ARG A 875 -0.18 -40.27 23.38
C ARG A 875 -1.17 -41.42 23.18
N SER A 876 -0.91 -42.56 23.82
CA SER A 876 -1.57 -43.86 23.55
C SER A 876 -3.11 -43.88 23.63
N LYS A 877 -3.75 -42.87 24.26
CA LYS A 877 -5.22 -42.75 24.31
C LYS A 877 -5.86 -42.25 23.01
N ASP A 878 -5.11 -41.52 22.17
CA ASP A 878 -5.64 -40.98 20.89
C ASP A 878 -5.72 -42.07 19.80
N LEU A 879 -4.98 -43.16 19.97
CA LEU A 879 -5.00 -44.35 19.10
C LEU A 879 -6.25 -45.22 19.28
N GLU A 880 -7.00 -45.09 20.38
CA GLU A 880 -8.29 -45.80 20.53
C GLU A 880 -9.43 -45.10 19.78
N ILE A 881 -9.35 -43.79 19.56
CA ILE A 881 -10.39 -42.99 18.88
C ILE A 881 -10.39 -43.24 17.36
N LEU A 882 -9.29 -43.74 16.79
CA LEU A 882 -9.14 -44.02 15.35
C LEU A 882 -9.57 -45.44 14.94
N LYS A 883 -9.99 -46.30 15.87
CA LYS A 883 -10.45 -47.67 15.56
C LYS A 883 -11.78 -47.81 14.80
N PRO A 884 -12.76 -46.88 14.82
CA PRO A 884 -14.02 -47.07 14.10
C PRO A 884 -13.97 -46.70 12.60
N ALA A 885 -12.87 -46.11 12.10
CA ALA A 885 -12.75 -45.66 10.71
C ALA A 885 -12.11 -46.70 9.76
N ARG A 886 -12.14 -47.98 10.13
CA ARG A 886 -11.89 -49.12 9.25
C ARG A 886 -13.14 -49.99 9.21
N LEU A 887 -14.11 -49.59 8.40
CA LEU A 887 -15.07 -50.44 7.70
C LEU A 887 -15.42 -49.77 6.38
#